data_AF-A0A960K5A0-F1
#
_entry.id   AF-A0A960K5A0-F1
#
_cell.length_a   1.000
_cell.length_b   1.000
_cell.length_c   1.000
_cell.angle_alpha   90.00
_cell.angle_beta   90.00
_cell.angle_gamma   90.00
#
_symmetry.space_group_name_H-M   'P 1'
#
loop_
_entity.id
_entity.type
_entity.pdbx_description
1 polymer ?
#
loop_
_entity_poly.entity_id
_entity_poly.type
_entity_poly.pdbx_seq_one_letter_code
_entity_poly.pdbx_strand_id
1 'polypeptide(L)'
;MQRSVVLSLLSLTLFFLAFPLTLSQPGAPAGLKADESAYYLMALSLAHDQDLQLRAEDTERVFREFPFRWVPNLIVMTDDGWQTAFYGKPYIYPLFAAPFAALFGARGLLFFNMALMTGMVWLGTAYLRRFNGDGTSALFSGLFFLLSSAFAYVFWIQTEVFNMAAIFLALYLGFRPDEGAAEGRPWRPLLSGAVLALAVYNKPMFAALALPLLFVDLPGRRWRRMGAWVLGFSLGLGAVAGLAVALTGHATPYLGVVRQGVTICEPGVMPIEPVAAEPTPEPTAEPSAATQAARQAASSPTGNAWSWLFRVPQIDPALLAENVGYFLWGRHTGFFLYMPFAALAVLFFLLHGRRSGARWVLMASLALVALYFLVFIYFNWHGGGGFIGNRYFVSLYPAFLFLVKEVRPKWPLALVSGLAGLFLSPILFTPLNSLGPEPTLQHHVRSFPYRFFPLELSLRNVPGYQREPFGEGRVVVRKDQALVFGEQLWLRAADRVELWWITTEPLGKTVFQINNLALKNTVRLELEGAEEELHFRAGEETRRIELQPQRPGRIRSHPEGKLFVYRLTVTTESGRVRTWTRHNPPSVCPAFAQNLEVEDSFPVGIQLTYLGDGAALDADLYELEWGPAQVPAEAAPRARLEVPVSLTNRSAHAWPNRGPARVKLAYHWRGEDGEMVDFEGRRTELPAPVPPGASVEVPIEVVAPPAPGIYQLEIDPVYEHVAWFSQKNGGDTLRATVEVRR
;
A
#
# COMPACT_ATOMS: atom_id res chain seq x y z
N MET A 1 -35.99 -27.82 5.30
CA MET A 1 -35.97 -26.34 5.37
C MET A 1 -37.37 -25.85 5.13
N GLN A 2 -37.90 -24.99 5.99
CA GLN A 2 -39.22 -24.39 5.82
C GLN A 2 -39.33 -23.67 4.47
N ARG A 3 -40.52 -23.74 3.85
CA ARG A 3 -40.78 -23.13 2.53
C ARG A 3 -40.49 -21.63 2.52
N SER A 4 -40.85 -20.91 3.58
CA SER A 4 -40.56 -19.49 3.75
C SER A 4 -39.07 -19.19 3.65
N VAL A 5 -38.22 -19.94 4.37
CA VAL A 5 -36.77 -19.78 4.35
C VAL A 5 -36.19 -20.08 2.96
N VAL A 6 -36.68 -21.12 2.28
CA VAL A 6 -36.29 -21.46 0.90
C VAL A 6 -36.62 -20.30 -0.04
N LEU A 7 -37.84 -19.79 0.01
CA LEU A 7 -38.27 -18.66 -0.82
C LEU A 7 -37.45 -17.41 -0.54
N SER A 8 -37.19 -17.08 0.73
CA SER A 8 -36.34 -15.93 1.09
C SER A 8 -34.93 -16.05 0.51
N LEU A 9 -34.30 -17.23 0.64
CA LEU A 9 -32.96 -17.46 0.08
C LEU A 9 -32.96 -17.44 -1.44
N LEU A 10 -33.98 -17.99 -2.10
CA LEU A 10 -34.12 -17.95 -3.55
C LEU A 10 -34.30 -16.50 -4.05
N SER A 11 -35.19 -15.72 -3.43
CA SER A 11 -35.40 -14.32 -3.80
C SER A 11 -34.12 -13.49 -3.64
N LEU A 12 -33.39 -13.65 -2.53
CA LEU A 12 -32.10 -12.99 -2.35
C LEU A 12 -31.08 -13.46 -3.37
N THR A 13 -31.04 -14.76 -3.68
CA THR A 13 -30.11 -15.31 -4.69
C THR A 13 -30.37 -14.71 -6.07
N LEU A 14 -31.64 -14.64 -6.50
CA LEU A 14 -32.01 -14.04 -7.79
C LEU A 14 -31.62 -12.56 -7.85
N PHE A 15 -31.91 -11.81 -6.78
CA PHE A 15 -31.50 -10.41 -6.69
C PHE A 15 -29.98 -10.25 -6.80
N PHE A 16 -29.22 -11.00 -5.99
CA PHE A 16 -27.77 -10.90 -5.97
C PHE A 16 -27.14 -11.36 -7.28
N LEU A 17 -27.63 -12.43 -7.91
CA LEU A 17 -27.12 -12.88 -9.20
C LEU A 17 -27.37 -11.86 -10.32
N ALA A 18 -28.51 -11.19 -10.32
CA ALA A 18 -28.79 -10.15 -11.33
C ALA A 18 -27.90 -8.91 -11.15
N PHE A 19 -27.57 -8.55 -9.91
CA PHE A 19 -26.91 -7.28 -9.58
C PHE A 19 -25.55 -7.05 -10.30
N PRO A 20 -24.58 -7.98 -10.32
CA PRO A 20 -23.32 -7.79 -11.03
C PRO A 20 -23.46 -7.50 -12.53
N LEU A 21 -24.52 -8.03 -13.17
CA LEU A 21 -24.75 -7.85 -14.61
C LEU A 21 -25.25 -6.45 -14.96
N THR A 22 -25.80 -5.72 -13.99
CA THR A 22 -26.28 -4.34 -14.17
C THR A 22 -25.21 -3.28 -13.91
N LEU A 23 -24.06 -3.69 -13.36
CA LEU A 23 -22.93 -2.77 -13.14
C LEU A 23 -22.35 -2.33 -14.47
N SER A 24 -22.06 -1.03 -14.61
CA SER A 24 -21.51 -0.50 -15.85
C SER A 24 -20.12 -1.08 -16.15
N GLN A 25 -19.26 -1.24 -15.13
CA GLN A 25 -17.91 -1.83 -15.17
C GLN A 25 -17.51 -2.31 -13.74
N PRO A 26 -16.46 -3.13 -13.52
CA PRO A 26 -16.16 -3.79 -12.23
C PRO A 26 -15.65 -2.87 -11.09
N GLY A 27 -16.30 -1.71 -10.91
CA GLY A 27 -16.00 -0.68 -9.92
C GLY A 27 -15.10 0.44 -10.45
N ALA A 28 -14.88 1.48 -9.64
CA ALA A 28 -13.74 2.38 -9.83
C ALA A 28 -12.43 1.80 -9.25
N PRO A 29 -11.27 2.22 -9.81
CA PRO A 29 -11.11 3.08 -10.99
C PRO A 29 -11.75 2.47 -12.24
N ALA A 30 -12.11 3.29 -13.24
CA ALA A 30 -12.82 2.88 -14.47
C ALA A 30 -11.99 1.99 -15.43
N GLY A 31 -11.18 1.10 -14.87
CA GLY A 31 -10.28 0.18 -15.53
C GLY A 31 -9.89 -0.95 -14.56
N LEU A 32 -9.11 -1.91 -15.05
CA LEU A 32 -8.70 -3.07 -14.26
C LEU A 32 -7.69 -2.66 -13.19
N LYS A 33 -7.89 -3.13 -11.94
CA LYS A 33 -7.03 -2.78 -10.80
C LYS A 33 -6.17 -3.96 -10.35
N ALA A 34 -4.95 -3.66 -9.88
CA ALA A 34 -4.03 -4.67 -9.34
C ALA A 34 -3.81 -5.85 -10.32
N ASP A 35 -4.14 -7.08 -9.91
CA ASP A 35 -3.95 -8.30 -10.72
C ASP A 35 -5.17 -8.68 -11.58
N GLU A 36 -6.22 -7.84 -11.64
CA GLU A 36 -7.47 -8.18 -12.37
C GLU A 36 -7.23 -8.45 -13.85
N SER A 37 -6.28 -7.74 -14.46
CA SER A 37 -5.92 -7.88 -15.87
C SER A 37 -5.51 -9.30 -16.24
N ALA A 38 -4.66 -9.93 -15.42
CA ALA A 38 -4.24 -11.30 -15.64
C ALA A 38 -5.41 -12.27 -15.59
N TYR A 39 -6.28 -12.17 -14.57
CA TYR A 39 -7.41 -13.09 -14.42
C TYR A 39 -8.48 -12.88 -15.49
N TYR A 40 -8.74 -11.63 -15.87
CA TYR A 40 -9.74 -11.35 -16.88
C TYR A 40 -9.29 -11.80 -18.27
N LEU A 41 -8.06 -11.46 -18.68
CA LEU A 41 -7.52 -11.85 -19.97
C LEU A 41 -7.33 -13.38 -20.09
N MET A 42 -6.86 -14.06 -19.03
CA MET A 42 -6.84 -15.53 -19.01
C MET A 42 -8.22 -16.13 -19.24
N ALA A 43 -9.29 -15.53 -18.69
CA ALA A 43 -10.65 -16.06 -18.85
C ALA A 43 -11.14 -15.90 -20.30
N LEU A 44 -10.79 -14.80 -20.96
CA LEU A 44 -11.09 -14.57 -22.37
C LEU A 44 -10.28 -15.47 -23.30
N SER A 45 -8.96 -15.59 -23.08
CA SER A 45 -8.08 -16.49 -23.85
C SER A 45 -8.53 -17.95 -23.73
N LEU A 46 -8.88 -18.43 -22.52
CA LEU A 46 -9.45 -19.76 -22.33
C LEU A 46 -10.82 -19.93 -23.03
N ALA A 47 -11.65 -18.88 -23.02
CA ALA A 47 -12.98 -18.93 -23.63
C ALA A 47 -12.96 -18.94 -25.16
N HIS A 48 -12.02 -18.21 -25.77
CA HIS A 48 -12.00 -17.97 -27.21
C HIS A 48 -10.91 -18.75 -27.94
N ASP A 49 -9.74 -18.94 -27.33
CA ASP A 49 -8.55 -19.52 -27.96
C ASP A 49 -8.13 -20.87 -27.36
N GLN A 50 -8.69 -21.23 -26.20
CA GLN A 50 -8.40 -22.47 -25.48
C GLN A 50 -6.93 -22.63 -25.08
N ASP A 51 -6.22 -21.52 -24.88
CA ASP A 51 -4.83 -21.49 -24.44
C ASP A 51 -4.62 -20.53 -23.25
N LEU A 52 -3.35 -20.30 -22.89
CA LEU A 52 -2.92 -19.32 -21.87
C LEU A 52 -1.73 -18.50 -22.36
N GLN A 53 -1.55 -18.42 -23.69
CA GLN A 53 -0.50 -17.63 -24.30
C GLN A 53 -1.01 -16.20 -24.43
N LEU A 54 -0.21 -15.21 -24.00
CA LEU A 54 -0.57 -13.81 -24.23
C LEU A 54 -0.31 -13.48 -25.70
N ARG A 55 -1.35 -13.03 -26.42
CA ARG A 55 -1.23 -12.59 -27.81
C ARG A 55 -1.71 -11.15 -28.02
N ALA A 56 -1.43 -10.60 -29.19
CA ALA A 56 -1.89 -9.26 -29.58
C ALA A 56 -3.42 -9.16 -29.59
N GLU A 57 -4.12 -10.25 -29.92
CA GLU A 57 -5.59 -10.30 -29.90
C GLU A 57 -6.15 -10.12 -28.50
N ASP A 58 -5.46 -10.59 -27.47
CA ASP A 58 -5.88 -10.41 -26.07
C ASP A 58 -5.80 -8.95 -25.65
N THR A 59 -4.73 -8.25 -26.08
CA THR A 59 -4.61 -6.82 -25.80
C THR A 59 -5.71 -6.03 -26.50
N GLU A 60 -6.13 -6.44 -27.69
CA GLU A 60 -7.28 -5.82 -28.35
C GLU A 60 -8.60 -6.09 -27.63
N ARG A 61 -8.84 -7.33 -27.18
CA ARG A 61 -10.08 -7.69 -26.46
C ARG A 61 -10.29 -6.87 -25.20
N VAL A 62 -9.23 -6.63 -24.40
CA VAL A 62 -9.39 -5.85 -23.18
C VAL A 62 -9.75 -4.39 -23.47
N PHE A 63 -9.22 -3.78 -24.53
CA PHE A 63 -9.58 -2.42 -24.92
C PHE A 63 -10.99 -2.29 -25.52
N ARG A 64 -11.60 -3.38 -26.02
CA ARG A 64 -13.02 -3.35 -26.42
C ARG A 64 -13.95 -3.09 -25.23
N GLU A 65 -13.58 -3.55 -24.03
CA GLU A 65 -14.35 -3.31 -22.80
C GLU A 65 -13.80 -2.13 -21.98
N PHE A 66 -12.49 -1.88 -22.01
CA PHE A 66 -11.82 -0.82 -21.24
C PHE A 66 -11.05 0.17 -22.14
N PRO A 67 -11.72 0.93 -23.04
CA PRO A 67 -11.04 1.75 -24.05
C PRO A 67 -10.38 3.03 -23.50
N PHE A 68 -10.74 3.48 -22.30
CA PHE A 68 -10.36 4.82 -21.78
C PHE A 68 -9.22 4.80 -20.75
N ARG A 69 -8.62 3.64 -20.47
CA ARG A 69 -7.56 3.47 -19.48
C ARG A 69 -6.56 2.43 -19.98
N TRP A 70 -5.26 2.66 -19.74
CA TRP A 70 -4.28 1.59 -19.87
C TRP A 70 -4.57 0.45 -18.88
N VAL A 71 -4.01 -0.72 -19.16
CA VAL A 71 -4.13 -1.90 -18.31
C VAL A 71 -2.84 -2.10 -17.51
N PRO A 72 -2.82 -1.77 -16.21
CA PRO A 72 -1.61 -1.91 -15.41
C PRO A 72 -1.39 -3.34 -14.93
N ASN A 73 -0.15 -3.64 -14.57
CA ASN A 73 0.24 -4.78 -13.73
C ASN A 73 -0.28 -6.15 -14.23
N LEU A 74 -0.28 -6.36 -15.55
CA LEU A 74 -0.49 -7.68 -16.13
C LEU A 74 0.74 -8.53 -15.83
N ILE A 75 0.59 -9.59 -15.04
CA ILE A 75 1.72 -10.48 -14.74
C ILE A 75 1.82 -11.57 -15.80
N VAL A 76 2.97 -11.63 -16.46
CA VAL A 76 3.32 -12.59 -17.52
C VAL A 76 4.52 -13.44 -17.10
N MET A 77 4.75 -14.54 -17.80
CA MET A 77 5.87 -15.44 -17.62
C MET A 77 6.45 -15.93 -18.95
N THR A 78 7.73 -16.29 -18.92
CA THR A 78 8.47 -16.91 -20.04
C THR A 78 9.59 -17.79 -19.49
N ASP A 79 10.04 -18.75 -20.29
CA ASP A 79 11.26 -19.54 -20.10
C ASP A 79 12.17 -19.50 -21.35
N ASP A 80 11.81 -18.76 -22.39
CA ASP A 80 12.47 -18.74 -23.70
C ASP A 80 12.97 -17.34 -24.13
N GLY A 81 13.19 -16.44 -23.16
CA GLY A 81 13.69 -15.10 -23.43
C GLY A 81 12.65 -14.16 -24.06
N TRP A 82 11.37 -14.35 -23.72
CA TRP A 82 10.23 -13.56 -24.21
C TRP A 82 9.86 -13.80 -25.68
N GLN A 83 10.36 -14.89 -26.29
CA GLN A 83 9.89 -15.32 -27.60
C GLN A 83 8.43 -15.80 -27.52
N THR A 84 8.09 -16.48 -26.43
CA THR A 84 6.72 -16.76 -26.02
C THR A 84 6.44 -16.20 -24.63
N ALA A 85 5.24 -15.66 -24.46
CA ALA A 85 4.76 -15.13 -23.19
C ALA A 85 3.45 -15.82 -22.81
N PHE A 86 3.39 -16.32 -21.58
CA PHE A 86 2.20 -16.89 -20.97
C PHE A 86 1.72 -16.02 -19.81
N TYR A 87 0.47 -16.16 -19.41
CA TYR A 87 -0.01 -15.49 -18.21
C TYR A 87 0.67 -16.03 -16.94
N GLY A 88 1.21 -15.13 -16.11
CA GLY A 88 2.03 -15.46 -14.95
C GLY A 88 1.25 -15.63 -13.65
N LYS A 89 -0.02 -16.09 -13.69
CA LYS A 89 -0.90 -16.29 -12.54
C LYS A 89 -1.63 -17.63 -12.64
N PRO A 90 -2.05 -18.25 -11.52
CA PRO A 90 -2.81 -19.50 -11.56
C PRO A 90 -4.10 -19.37 -12.37
N TYR A 91 -4.31 -20.32 -13.28
CA TYR A 91 -5.38 -20.30 -14.28
C TYR A 91 -6.72 -20.87 -13.79
N ILE A 92 -6.79 -21.52 -12.62
CA ILE A 92 -7.99 -22.25 -12.19
C ILE A 92 -9.21 -21.32 -12.07
N TYR A 93 -9.04 -20.16 -11.44
CA TYR A 93 -10.16 -19.22 -11.32
C TYR A 93 -10.69 -18.80 -12.69
N PRO A 94 -9.84 -18.35 -13.63
CA PRO A 94 -10.27 -18.07 -14.99
C PRO A 94 -10.85 -19.25 -15.74
N LEU A 95 -10.35 -20.47 -15.55
CA LEU A 95 -10.91 -21.67 -16.19
C LEU A 95 -12.40 -21.84 -15.87
N PHE A 96 -12.78 -21.72 -14.59
CA PHE A 96 -14.18 -21.82 -14.19
C PHE A 96 -15.00 -20.58 -14.53
N ALA A 97 -14.36 -19.41 -14.63
CA ALA A 97 -15.03 -18.15 -14.93
C ALA A 97 -15.18 -17.90 -16.45
N ALA A 98 -14.40 -18.58 -17.30
CA ALA A 98 -14.35 -18.40 -18.76
C ALA A 98 -15.72 -18.47 -19.44
N PRO A 99 -16.63 -19.42 -19.12
CA PRO A 99 -17.95 -19.44 -19.74
C PRO A 99 -18.78 -18.17 -19.45
N PHE A 100 -18.60 -17.58 -18.26
CA PHE A 100 -19.31 -16.35 -17.88
C PHE A 100 -18.64 -15.13 -18.52
N ALA A 101 -17.31 -15.13 -18.62
CA ALA A 101 -16.55 -14.13 -19.35
C ALA A 101 -16.97 -14.05 -20.82
N ALA A 102 -17.14 -15.20 -21.47
CA ALA A 102 -17.60 -15.29 -22.85
C ALA A 102 -19.00 -14.68 -23.08
N LEU A 103 -19.89 -14.82 -22.09
CA LEU A 103 -21.27 -14.35 -22.18
C LEU A 103 -21.43 -12.87 -21.83
N PHE A 104 -20.69 -12.38 -20.84
CA PHE A 104 -20.95 -11.07 -20.20
C PHE A 104 -19.68 -10.24 -19.94
N GLY A 105 -18.53 -10.60 -20.52
CA GLY A 105 -17.26 -9.91 -20.31
C GLY A 105 -16.84 -9.90 -18.84
N ALA A 106 -16.29 -8.77 -18.37
CA ALA A 106 -15.83 -8.63 -16.98
C ALA A 106 -16.97 -8.81 -15.96
N ARG A 107 -18.21 -8.42 -16.32
CA ARG A 107 -19.41 -8.59 -15.48
C ARG A 107 -19.74 -10.06 -15.25
N GLY A 108 -19.39 -10.93 -16.20
CA GLY A 108 -19.53 -12.37 -16.08
C GLY A 108 -18.68 -12.96 -14.96
N LEU A 109 -17.46 -12.45 -14.76
CA LEU A 109 -16.61 -12.89 -13.66
C LEU A 109 -17.16 -12.43 -12.30
N LEU A 110 -17.75 -11.24 -12.24
CA LEU A 110 -18.43 -10.77 -11.02
C LEU A 110 -19.70 -11.58 -10.73
N PHE A 111 -20.47 -11.92 -11.76
CA PHE A 111 -21.61 -12.84 -11.66
C PHE A 111 -21.16 -14.19 -11.09
N PHE A 112 -20.08 -14.75 -11.62
CA PHE A 112 -19.51 -16.01 -11.14
C PHE A 112 -19.09 -15.92 -9.67
N ASN A 113 -18.40 -14.85 -9.27
CA ASN A 113 -18.06 -14.60 -7.86
C ASN A 113 -19.31 -14.53 -6.97
N MET A 114 -20.35 -13.84 -7.43
CA MET A 114 -21.61 -13.72 -6.68
C MET A 114 -22.35 -15.06 -6.57
N ALA A 115 -22.32 -15.88 -7.62
CA ALA A 115 -22.86 -17.24 -7.61
C ALA A 115 -22.15 -18.13 -6.59
N LEU A 116 -20.82 -18.05 -6.51
CA LEU A 116 -20.04 -18.73 -5.48
C LEU A 116 -20.41 -18.23 -4.07
N MET A 117 -20.54 -16.92 -3.88
CA MET A 117 -20.89 -16.31 -2.59
C MET A 117 -22.28 -16.75 -2.10
N THR A 118 -23.29 -16.65 -2.97
CA THR A 118 -24.66 -17.11 -2.65
C THR A 118 -24.71 -18.63 -2.46
N GLY A 119 -23.95 -19.40 -3.24
CA GLY A 119 -23.77 -20.84 -3.04
C GLY A 119 -23.22 -21.18 -1.65
N MET A 120 -22.24 -20.43 -1.15
CA MET A 120 -21.74 -20.57 0.21
C MET A 120 -22.80 -20.24 1.27
N VAL A 121 -23.67 -19.23 1.06
CA VAL A 121 -24.80 -18.94 1.95
C VAL A 121 -25.78 -20.13 2.03
N TRP A 122 -26.10 -20.75 0.90
CA TRP A 122 -26.96 -21.94 0.85
C TRP A 122 -26.33 -23.13 1.57
N LEU A 123 -25.07 -23.42 1.28
CA LEU A 123 -24.35 -24.54 1.89
C LEU A 123 -24.10 -24.31 3.39
N GLY A 124 -23.84 -23.07 3.82
CA GLY A 124 -23.72 -22.69 5.23
C GLY A 124 -25.03 -22.84 5.99
N THR A 125 -26.14 -22.41 5.39
CA THR A 125 -27.48 -22.65 5.93
C THR A 125 -27.76 -24.16 6.06
N ALA A 126 -27.38 -24.95 5.05
CA ALA A 126 -27.54 -26.40 5.06
C ALA A 126 -26.63 -27.10 6.09
N TYR A 127 -25.45 -26.55 6.38
CA TYR A 127 -24.57 -27.05 7.42
C TYR A 127 -25.13 -26.74 8.82
N LEU A 128 -25.48 -25.48 9.09
CA LEU A 128 -25.90 -25.02 10.41
C LEU A 128 -27.23 -25.61 10.86
N ARG A 129 -28.13 -25.95 9.92
CA ARG A 129 -29.42 -26.58 10.27
C ARG A 129 -29.29 -27.96 10.90
N ARG A 130 -28.12 -28.59 10.81
CA ARG A 130 -27.84 -29.87 11.50
C ARG A 130 -27.89 -29.70 13.02
N PHE A 131 -27.75 -28.46 13.50
CA PHE A 131 -27.64 -28.15 14.92
C PHE A 131 -28.61 -27.04 15.37
N ASN A 132 -29.14 -26.24 14.43
CA ASN A 132 -29.95 -25.05 14.71
C ASN A 132 -31.26 -25.08 13.90
N GLY A 133 -32.25 -24.28 14.31
CA GLY A 133 -33.49 -24.11 13.52
C GLY A 133 -33.24 -23.46 12.15
N ASP A 134 -34.11 -23.73 11.19
CA ASP A 134 -33.98 -23.27 9.80
C ASP A 134 -33.78 -21.75 9.68
N GLY A 135 -34.63 -20.96 10.35
CA GLY A 135 -34.54 -19.50 10.32
C GLY A 135 -33.25 -18.95 10.93
N THR A 136 -32.82 -19.48 12.08
CA THR A 136 -31.55 -19.09 12.72
C THR A 136 -30.35 -19.44 11.84
N SER A 137 -30.40 -20.60 11.18
CA SER A 137 -29.32 -21.07 10.30
C SER A 137 -29.18 -20.18 9.07
N ALA A 138 -30.30 -19.85 8.43
CA ALA A 138 -30.32 -18.96 7.27
C ALA A 138 -29.91 -17.54 7.64
N LEU A 139 -30.42 -17.02 8.76
CA LEU A 139 -30.04 -15.71 9.28
C LEU A 139 -28.54 -15.64 9.56
N PHE A 140 -27.99 -16.55 10.38
CA PHE A 140 -26.56 -16.52 10.69
C PHE A 140 -25.70 -16.69 9.44
N SER A 141 -26.03 -17.63 8.55
CA SER A 141 -25.26 -17.82 7.32
C SER A 141 -25.32 -16.61 6.39
N GLY A 142 -26.47 -15.97 6.26
CA GLY A 142 -26.64 -14.75 5.48
C GLY A 142 -25.84 -13.59 6.08
N LEU A 143 -25.99 -13.34 7.39
CA LEU A 143 -25.23 -12.29 8.09
C LEU A 143 -23.72 -12.53 7.99
N PHE A 144 -23.27 -13.77 8.17
CA PHE A 144 -21.87 -14.17 8.06
C PHE A 144 -21.30 -13.76 6.70
N PHE A 145 -21.84 -14.28 5.59
CA PHE A 145 -21.24 -13.97 4.29
C PHE A 145 -21.47 -12.52 3.84
N LEU A 146 -22.67 -11.97 4.03
CA LEU A 146 -23.06 -10.69 3.43
C LEU A 146 -22.63 -9.46 4.26
N LEU A 147 -22.51 -9.57 5.59
CA LEU A 147 -22.00 -8.51 6.47
C LEU A 147 -20.55 -8.80 6.85
N SER A 148 -19.69 -8.92 5.84
CA SER A 148 -18.25 -9.11 5.99
C SER A 148 -17.49 -8.40 4.89
N SER A 149 -16.21 -8.12 5.12
CA SER A 149 -15.32 -7.64 4.04
C SER A 149 -15.19 -8.66 2.90
N ALA A 150 -15.46 -9.96 3.14
CA ALA A 150 -15.44 -10.99 2.10
C ALA A 150 -16.48 -10.73 1.00
N PHE A 151 -17.62 -10.11 1.32
CA PHE A 151 -18.60 -9.71 0.32
C PHE A 151 -18.06 -8.65 -0.66
N ALA A 152 -17.23 -7.72 -0.18
CA ALA A 152 -16.61 -6.71 -1.04
C ALA A 152 -15.71 -7.33 -2.13
N TYR A 153 -15.11 -8.50 -1.87
CA TYR A 153 -14.30 -9.22 -2.87
C TYR A 153 -15.11 -9.85 -4.00
N VAL A 154 -16.45 -9.90 -3.90
CA VAL A 154 -17.29 -10.31 -5.04
C VAL A 154 -17.11 -9.37 -6.23
N PHE A 155 -16.91 -8.08 -5.95
CA PHE A 155 -16.69 -7.01 -6.93
C PHE A 155 -15.21 -6.81 -7.29
N TRP A 156 -14.41 -7.87 -7.12
CA TRP A 156 -13.00 -7.89 -7.47
C TRP A 156 -12.70 -9.14 -8.30
N ILE A 157 -12.16 -8.95 -9.50
CA ILE A 157 -11.81 -10.05 -10.42
C ILE A 157 -10.50 -10.71 -9.96
N GLN A 158 -10.58 -11.53 -8.91
CA GLN A 158 -9.44 -12.26 -8.34
C GLN A 158 -9.86 -13.61 -7.71
N THR A 159 -8.86 -14.42 -7.39
CA THR A 159 -9.04 -15.80 -6.86
C THR A 159 -9.69 -15.89 -5.48
N GLU A 160 -9.81 -14.80 -4.72
CA GLU A 160 -10.19 -14.83 -3.30
C GLU A 160 -11.56 -15.50 -3.08
N VAL A 161 -12.60 -15.10 -3.81
CA VAL A 161 -13.95 -15.71 -3.67
C VAL A 161 -13.97 -17.16 -4.15
N PHE A 162 -13.19 -17.48 -5.18
CA PHE A 162 -13.01 -18.85 -5.64
C PHE A 162 -12.34 -19.74 -4.57
N ASN A 163 -11.26 -19.26 -3.96
CA ASN A 163 -10.58 -19.96 -2.87
C ASN A 163 -11.51 -20.13 -1.66
N MET A 164 -12.28 -19.09 -1.31
CA MET A 164 -13.32 -19.16 -0.28
C MET A 164 -14.30 -20.31 -0.55
N ALA A 165 -14.85 -20.37 -1.77
CA ALA A 165 -15.82 -21.39 -2.14
C ALA A 165 -15.22 -22.80 -2.17
N ALA A 166 -14.00 -22.96 -2.71
CA ALA A 166 -13.29 -24.24 -2.70
C ALA A 166 -13.00 -24.73 -1.28
N ILE A 167 -12.46 -23.86 -0.41
CA ILE A 167 -12.24 -24.17 1.01
C ILE A 167 -13.55 -24.55 1.70
N PHE A 168 -14.60 -23.75 1.48
CA PHE A 168 -15.90 -23.97 2.11
C PHE A 168 -16.51 -25.30 1.66
N LEU A 169 -16.46 -25.61 0.37
CA LEU A 169 -16.98 -26.85 -0.19
C LEU A 169 -16.18 -28.07 0.28
N ALA A 170 -14.85 -27.97 0.33
CA ALA A 170 -13.99 -29.02 0.87
C ALA A 170 -14.34 -29.34 2.34
N LEU A 171 -14.51 -28.31 3.17
CA LEU A 171 -14.95 -28.46 4.56
C LEU A 171 -16.39 -28.98 4.65
N TYR A 172 -17.31 -28.50 3.83
CA TYR A 172 -18.71 -28.97 3.81
C TYR A 172 -18.81 -30.47 3.51
N LEU A 173 -17.99 -30.95 2.59
CA LEU A 173 -17.95 -32.35 2.17
C LEU A 173 -17.25 -33.24 3.22
N GLY A 174 -16.10 -32.82 3.74
CA GLY A 174 -15.23 -33.65 4.58
C GLY A 174 -15.26 -33.40 6.09
N PHE A 175 -15.50 -32.17 6.55
CA PHE A 175 -15.45 -31.81 7.97
C PHE A 175 -16.77 -32.13 8.70
N ARG A 176 -16.90 -33.38 9.16
CA ARG A 176 -18.12 -33.92 9.76
C ARG A 176 -17.85 -34.61 11.11
N PRO A 177 -17.37 -33.87 12.13
CA PRO A 177 -16.99 -34.45 13.42
C PRO A 177 -18.17 -35.02 14.22
N ASP A 178 -19.39 -34.56 13.96
CA ASP A 178 -20.60 -34.97 14.68
C ASP A 178 -21.39 -36.08 13.94
N GLU A 179 -20.92 -36.58 12.79
CA GLU A 179 -21.55 -37.72 12.09
C GLU A 179 -21.00 -39.07 12.61
N GLY A 180 -21.91 -39.97 12.99
CA GLY A 180 -21.60 -41.31 13.53
C GLY A 180 -20.89 -42.24 12.53
N ALA A 181 -20.53 -43.44 12.97
CA ALA A 181 -19.76 -44.43 12.20
C ALA A 181 -20.50 -45.09 11.03
N ALA A 182 -21.78 -44.77 10.81
CA ALA A 182 -22.55 -45.29 9.68
C ALA A 182 -21.95 -44.77 8.36
N GLU A 183 -21.33 -45.68 7.62
CA GLU A 183 -20.42 -45.48 6.49
C GLU A 183 -20.81 -44.33 5.54
N GLY A 184 -20.07 -43.22 5.64
CA GLY A 184 -20.08 -42.18 4.61
C GLY A 184 -19.45 -42.71 3.32
N ARG A 185 -20.18 -42.58 2.21
CA ARG A 185 -19.71 -42.99 0.87
C ARG A 185 -18.31 -42.40 0.56
N PRO A 186 -17.35 -43.20 0.03
CA PRO A 186 -15.96 -42.78 -0.14
C PRO A 186 -15.76 -41.63 -1.15
N TRP A 187 -16.74 -41.38 -2.03
CA TRP A 187 -16.66 -40.25 -2.96
C TRP A 187 -16.65 -38.88 -2.28
N ARG A 188 -17.24 -38.74 -1.08
CA ARG A 188 -17.27 -37.46 -0.34
C ARG A 188 -15.89 -37.00 0.11
N PRO A 189 -15.12 -37.81 0.88
CA PRO A 189 -13.75 -37.43 1.23
C PRO A 189 -12.88 -37.27 -0.01
N LEU A 190 -13.05 -38.11 -1.04
CA LEU A 190 -12.34 -37.97 -2.31
C LEU A 190 -12.60 -36.60 -2.97
N LEU A 191 -13.86 -36.20 -3.10
CA LEU A 191 -14.21 -34.90 -3.66
C LEU A 191 -13.76 -33.74 -2.75
N SER A 192 -13.82 -33.91 -1.42
CA SER A 192 -13.30 -32.92 -0.47
C SER A 192 -11.80 -32.66 -0.68
N GLY A 193 -11.00 -33.72 -0.84
CA GLY A 193 -9.57 -33.60 -1.15
C GLY A 193 -9.32 -32.92 -2.50
N ALA A 194 -10.03 -33.36 -3.54
CA ALA A 194 -9.89 -32.81 -4.90
C ALA A 194 -10.22 -31.31 -4.96
N VAL A 195 -11.28 -30.87 -4.25
CA VAL A 195 -11.67 -29.46 -4.21
C VAL A 195 -10.70 -28.62 -3.38
N LEU A 196 -10.17 -29.14 -2.26
CA LEU A 196 -9.16 -28.41 -1.49
C LEU A 196 -7.89 -28.16 -2.33
N ALA A 197 -7.50 -29.13 -3.16
CA ALA A 197 -6.35 -28.99 -4.05
C ALA A 197 -6.44 -27.75 -4.96
N LEU A 198 -7.65 -27.33 -5.37
CA LEU A 198 -7.85 -26.12 -6.19
C LEU A 198 -7.40 -24.85 -5.44
N ALA A 199 -7.77 -24.72 -4.16
CA ALA A 199 -7.36 -23.59 -3.34
C ALA A 199 -5.86 -23.65 -3.02
N VAL A 200 -5.33 -24.84 -2.74
CA VAL A 200 -3.89 -25.05 -2.46
C VAL A 200 -3.02 -24.74 -3.66
N TYR A 201 -3.45 -25.09 -4.87
CA TYR A 201 -2.72 -24.75 -6.09
C TYR A 201 -2.56 -23.23 -6.26
N ASN A 202 -3.62 -22.46 -5.97
CA ASN A 202 -3.54 -21.00 -5.99
C ASN A 202 -2.63 -20.46 -4.87
N LYS A 203 -2.75 -21.03 -3.67
CA LYS A 203 -2.12 -20.55 -2.43
C LYS A 203 -1.73 -21.75 -1.53
N PRO A 204 -0.46 -22.21 -1.57
CA PRO A 204 -0.04 -23.46 -0.93
C PRO A 204 -0.27 -23.56 0.59
N MET A 205 -0.24 -22.43 1.29
CA MET A 205 -0.49 -22.35 2.73
C MET A 205 -1.88 -22.86 3.15
N PHE A 206 -2.87 -22.88 2.24
CA PHE A 206 -4.18 -23.46 2.54
C PHE A 206 -4.15 -24.98 2.74
N ALA A 207 -3.04 -25.65 2.43
CA ALA A 207 -2.83 -27.06 2.71
C ALA A 207 -2.98 -27.39 4.21
N ALA A 208 -2.75 -26.41 5.11
CA ALA A 208 -3.00 -26.57 6.54
C ALA A 208 -4.45 -27.00 6.86
N LEU A 209 -5.43 -26.68 6.01
CA LEU A 209 -6.83 -27.09 6.18
C LEU A 209 -7.06 -28.59 5.90
N ALA A 210 -6.07 -29.31 5.39
CA ALA A 210 -6.08 -30.78 5.34
C ALA A 210 -6.10 -31.39 6.74
N LEU A 211 -5.46 -30.74 7.73
CA LEU A 211 -5.34 -31.23 9.10
C LEU A 211 -6.71 -31.53 9.75
N PRO A 212 -7.67 -30.58 9.81
CA PRO A 212 -8.98 -30.86 10.40
C PRO A 212 -9.78 -31.89 9.60
N LEU A 213 -9.60 -31.95 8.27
CA LEU A 213 -10.31 -32.91 7.40
C LEU A 213 -9.86 -34.34 7.67
N LEU A 214 -8.55 -34.56 7.80
CA LEU A 214 -7.98 -35.87 8.13
C LEU A 214 -8.20 -36.24 9.60
N PHE A 215 -8.13 -35.25 10.50
CA PHE A 215 -8.29 -35.46 11.95
C PHE A 215 -9.68 -35.98 12.32
N VAL A 216 -10.74 -35.58 11.60
CA VAL A 216 -12.11 -36.09 11.84
C VAL A 216 -12.17 -37.62 11.77
N ASP A 217 -11.37 -38.24 10.92
CA ASP A 217 -11.39 -39.68 10.68
C ASP A 217 -10.34 -40.46 11.51
N LEU A 218 -9.42 -39.75 12.16
CA LEU A 218 -8.29 -40.34 12.91
C LEU A 218 -8.72 -41.06 14.22
N PRO A 219 -9.53 -40.49 15.13
CA PRO A 219 -9.96 -41.18 16.36
C PRO A 219 -10.72 -42.48 16.09
N GLY A 220 -11.46 -42.53 14.99
CA GLY A 220 -12.22 -43.70 14.55
C GLY A 220 -11.42 -44.68 13.67
N ARG A 221 -10.10 -44.45 13.46
CA ARG A 221 -9.22 -45.24 12.58
C ARG A 221 -9.81 -45.49 11.20
N ARG A 222 -10.48 -44.49 10.61
CA ARG A 222 -11.22 -44.63 9.34
C ARG A 222 -10.28 -44.49 8.13
N TRP A 223 -9.28 -45.37 8.04
CA TRP A 223 -8.18 -45.30 7.06
C TRP A 223 -8.65 -45.27 5.60
N ARG A 224 -9.72 -45.99 5.25
CA ARG A 224 -10.28 -45.98 3.89
C ARG A 224 -10.75 -44.59 3.47
N ARG A 225 -11.35 -43.82 4.38
CA ARG A 225 -11.81 -42.45 4.11
C ARG A 225 -10.64 -41.46 4.05
N MET A 226 -9.66 -41.61 4.93
CA MET A 226 -8.42 -40.82 4.86
C MET A 226 -7.67 -41.09 3.56
N GLY A 227 -7.52 -42.36 3.16
CA GLY A 227 -6.91 -42.75 1.90
C GLY A 227 -7.69 -42.21 0.69
N ALA A 228 -9.02 -42.28 0.71
CA ALA A 228 -9.85 -41.67 -0.33
C ALA A 228 -9.66 -40.15 -0.41
N TRP A 229 -9.53 -39.46 0.73
CA TRP A 229 -9.25 -38.03 0.77
C TRP A 229 -7.88 -37.70 0.18
N VAL A 230 -6.83 -38.42 0.59
CA VAL A 230 -5.46 -38.23 0.08
C VAL A 230 -5.42 -38.50 -1.43
N LEU A 231 -6.05 -39.58 -1.87
CA LEU A 231 -6.17 -39.89 -3.30
C LEU A 231 -6.86 -38.76 -4.06
N GLY A 232 -8.00 -38.27 -3.56
CA GLY A 232 -8.72 -37.17 -4.17
C GLY A 232 -7.89 -35.88 -4.25
N PHE A 233 -7.19 -35.55 -3.18
CA PHE A 233 -6.28 -34.40 -3.14
C PHE A 233 -5.14 -34.52 -4.16
N SER A 234 -4.46 -35.68 -4.20
CA SER A 234 -3.37 -35.93 -5.13
C SER A 234 -3.83 -35.93 -6.58
N LEU A 235 -4.97 -36.55 -6.88
CA LEU A 235 -5.56 -36.54 -8.23
C LEU A 235 -5.99 -35.13 -8.65
N GLY A 236 -6.62 -34.38 -7.74
CA GLY A 236 -7.03 -33.00 -8.00
C GLY A 236 -5.83 -32.09 -8.29
N LEU A 237 -4.79 -32.17 -7.46
CA LEU A 237 -3.57 -31.38 -7.64
C LEU A 237 -2.83 -31.79 -8.93
N GLY A 238 -2.73 -33.10 -9.19
CA GLY A 238 -2.12 -33.64 -10.41
C GLY A 238 -2.86 -33.24 -11.67
N ALA A 239 -4.20 -33.25 -11.66
CA ALA A 239 -5.02 -32.84 -12.81
C ALA A 239 -4.84 -31.36 -13.13
N VAL A 240 -4.85 -30.50 -12.10
CA VAL A 240 -4.63 -29.06 -12.29
C VAL A 240 -3.20 -28.77 -12.77
N ALA A 241 -2.19 -29.34 -12.12
CA ALA A 241 -0.80 -29.15 -12.53
C ALA A 241 -0.55 -29.72 -13.94
N GLY A 242 -1.12 -30.88 -14.26
CA GLY A 242 -1.02 -31.50 -15.58
C GLY A 242 -1.66 -30.67 -16.68
N LEU A 243 -2.83 -30.07 -16.43
CA LEU A 243 -3.46 -29.16 -17.39
C LEU A 243 -2.66 -27.86 -17.54
N ALA A 244 -2.06 -27.34 -16.46
CA ALA A 244 -1.12 -26.21 -16.59
C ALA A 244 0.08 -26.56 -17.49
N VAL A 245 0.68 -27.75 -17.30
CA VAL A 245 1.76 -28.24 -18.19
C VAL A 245 1.28 -28.34 -19.64
N ALA A 246 0.09 -28.87 -19.88
CA ALA A 246 -0.46 -28.99 -21.22
C ALA A 246 -0.67 -27.64 -21.91
N LEU A 247 -1.06 -26.60 -21.16
CA LEU A 247 -1.34 -25.26 -21.68
C LEU A 247 -0.12 -24.34 -21.77
N THR A 248 0.89 -24.55 -20.92
CA THR A 248 2.00 -23.59 -20.73
C THR A 248 3.39 -24.22 -20.72
N GLY A 249 3.49 -25.54 -20.81
CA GLY A 249 4.73 -26.29 -20.55
C GLY A 249 5.10 -26.39 -19.07
N HIS A 250 4.41 -25.68 -18.17
CA HIS A 250 4.81 -25.54 -16.77
C HIS A 250 3.71 -25.96 -15.80
N ALA A 251 4.08 -26.67 -14.72
CA ALA A 251 3.11 -27.13 -13.72
C ALA A 251 2.49 -25.98 -12.90
N THR A 252 3.19 -24.86 -12.78
CA THR A 252 2.77 -23.67 -12.05
C THR A 252 3.52 -22.46 -12.55
N PRO A 253 2.90 -21.27 -12.57
CA PRO A 253 3.56 -20.03 -13.00
C PRO A 253 4.55 -19.49 -11.96
N TYR A 254 5.03 -20.30 -11.02
CA TYR A 254 5.90 -19.89 -9.91
C TYR A 254 7.18 -20.73 -9.77
N LEU A 255 7.42 -21.67 -10.68
CA LEU A 255 8.58 -22.56 -10.67
C LEU A 255 9.19 -22.62 -12.07
N GLY A 256 10.52 -22.43 -12.16
CA GLY A 256 11.28 -22.59 -13.41
C GLY A 256 11.10 -21.50 -14.46
N VAL A 257 10.37 -20.40 -14.15
CA VAL A 257 10.05 -19.33 -15.10
C VAL A 257 10.57 -17.97 -14.66
N VAL A 258 10.77 -17.08 -15.62
CA VAL A 258 10.90 -15.63 -15.38
C VAL A 258 9.51 -15.01 -15.40
N ARG A 259 9.23 -14.07 -14.48
CA ARG A 259 7.95 -13.37 -14.40
C ARG A 259 8.16 -11.88 -14.37
N GLN A 260 7.27 -11.15 -15.03
CA GLN A 260 7.29 -9.69 -15.08
C GLN A 260 5.88 -9.13 -15.01
N GLY A 261 5.75 -7.98 -14.35
CA GLY A 261 4.56 -7.14 -14.48
C GLY A 261 4.74 -6.19 -15.66
N VAL A 262 3.81 -6.24 -16.61
CA VAL A 262 3.79 -5.40 -17.81
C VAL A 262 2.55 -4.53 -17.83
N THR A 263 2.60 -3.46 -18.61
CA THR A 263 1.48 -2.53 -18.80
C THR A 263 1.06 -2.59 -20.25
N ILE A 264 -0.23 -2.79 -20.52
CA ILE A 264 -0.75 -2.72 -21.89
C ILE A 264 -1.19 -1.28 -22.14
N CYS A 265 -0.55 -0.66 -23.14
CA CYS A 265 -0.78 0.73 -23.50
C CYS A 265 -1.68 0.90 -24.72
N GLU A 266 -1.69 -0.06 -25.65
CA GLU A 266 -2.40 0.06 -26.93
C GLU A 266 -3.04 -1.27 -27.34
N PRO A 267 -4.21 -1.24 -28.02
CA PRO A 267 -4.81 -2.44 -28.58
C PRO A 267 -3.95 -3.02 -29.70
N GLY A 268 -3.83 -4.35 -29.75
CA GLY A 268 -3.08 -5.06 -30.79
C GLY A 268 -1.55 -4.97 -30.64
N VAL A 269 -1.04 -4.25 -29.64
CA VAL A 269 0.40 -4.13 -29.38
C VAL A 269 0.79 -5.03 -28.22
N MET A 270 1.82 -5.85 -28.43
CA MET A 270 2.38 -6.69 -27.37
C MET A 270 3.21 -5.84 -26.40
N PRO A 271 3.01 -5.98 -25.08
CA PRO A 271 3.69 -5.15 -24.08
C PRO A 271 5.11 -5.67 -23.74
N ILE A 272 5.68 -6.52 -24.60
CA ILE A 272 6.96 -7.21 -24.41
C ILE A 272 7.63 -7.30 -25.78
N GLU A 273 8.90 -6.91 -25.85
CA GLU A 273 9.72 -7.10 -27.04
C GLU A 273 10.54 -8.39 -26.88
N PRO A 274 10.51 -9.31 -27.87
CA PRO A 274 11.35 -10.49 -27.84
C PRO A 274 12.82 -10.07 -27.90
N VAL A 275 13.63 -10.56 -26.96
CA VAL A 275 15.07 -10.28 -26.99
C VAL A 275 15.66 -11.13 -28.11
N ALA A 276 16.29 -10.48 -29.10
CA ALA A 276 17.10 -11.19 -30.09
C ALA A 276 18.21 -11.94 -29.34
N ALA A 277 18.27 -13.26 -29.51
CA ALA A 277 19.33 -14.06 -28.91
C ALA A 277 20.68 -13.58 -29.47
N GLU A 278 21.42 -12.78 -28.70
CA GLU A 278 22.82 -12.54 -29.02
C GLU A 278 23.54 -13.90 -28.98
N PRO A 279 24.38 -14.22 -29.98
CA PRO A 279 25.19 -15.43 -29.94
C PRO A 279 26.02 -15.41 -28.66
N THR A 280 25.77 -16.39 -27.79
CA THR A 280 26.45 -16.56 -26.49
C THR A 280 27.96 -16.40 -26.67
N PRO A 281 28.59 -15.39 -26.04
CA PRO A 281 30.04 -15.37 -25.90
C PRO A 281 30.48 -16.61 -25.11
N GLU A 282 31.67 -17.12 -25.42
CA GLU A 282 32.31 -18.17 -24.63
C GLU A 282 32.32 -17.81 -23.13
N PRO A 283 32.24 -18.80 -22.22
CA PRO A 283 32.06 -18.54 -20.80
C PRO A 283 33.32 -17.91 -20.20
N THR A 284 33.38 -16.59 -20.15
CA THR A 284 34.23 -15.87 -19.21
C THR A 284 33.49 -15.77 -17.88
N ALA A 285 34.22 -16.00 -16.78
CA ALA A 285 33.71 -16.16 -15.43
C ALA A 285 33.13 -14.86 -14.84
N GLU A 286 32.01 -14.38 -15.36
CA GLU A 286 31.10 -13.48 -14.67
C GLU A 286 29.65 -13.93 -14.93
N PRO A 287 28.79 -13.97 -13.90
CA PRO A 287 27.40 -14.38 -14.08
C PRO A 287 26.70 -13.43 -15.07
N SER A 288 26.09 -13.99 -16.12
CA SER A 288 25.41 -13.24 -17.18
C SER A 288 24.38 -12.25 -16.65
N ALA A 289 24.01 -11.22 -17.42
CA ALA A 289 22.93 -10.29 -17.05
C ALA A 289 21.61 -11.02 -16.72
N ALA A 290 21.32 -12.13 -17.40
CA ALA A 290 20.20 -13.03 -17.07
C ALA A 290 20.40 -13.76 -15.72
N THR A 291 21.63 -14.12 -15.37
CA THR A 291 21.97 -14.68 -14.05
C THR A 291 21.90 -13.62 -12.95
N GLN A 292 22.25 -12.37 -13.24
CA GLN A 292 22.06 -11.23 -12.32
C GLN A 292 20.58 -10.88 -12.16
N ALA A 293 19.79 -10.89 -13.23
CA ALA A 293 18.34 -10.71 -13.18
C ALA A 293 17.64 -11.87 -12.45
N ALA A 294 18.09 -13.12 -12.66
CA ALA A 294 17.62 -14.28 -11.92
C ALA A 294 18.03 -14.23 -10.43
N ARG A 295 19.23 -13.75 -10.11
CA ARG A 295 19.68 -13.48 -8.73
C ARG A 295 18.90 -12.33 -8.10
N GLN A 296 18.59 -11.27 -8.85
CA GLN A 296 17.76 -10.16 -8.40
C GLN A 296 16.30 -10.60 -8.18
N ALA A 297 15.75 -11.43 -9.07
CA ALA A 297 14.44 -12.07 -8.92
C ALA A 297 14.41 -13.05 -7.75
N ALA A 298 15.49 -13.80 -7.50
CA ALA A 298 15.66 -14.66 -6.33
C ALA A 298 15.83 -13.85 -5.03
N SER A 299 16.42 -12.65 -5.11
CA SER A 299 16.57 -11.69 -4.01
C SER A 299 15.34 -10.79 -3.81
N SER A 300 14.37 -10.81 -4.74
CA SER A 300 13.17 -10.01 -4.66
C SER A 300 12.43 -10.36 -3.36
N PRO A 301 12.16 -9.37 -2.49
CA PRO A 301 11.37 -9.57 -1.28
C PRO A 301 9.93 -10.00 -1.58
N THR A 302 9.47 -9.82 -2.81
CA THR A 302 8.09 -10.07 -3.24
C THR A 302 8.04 -10.63 -4.66
N GLY A 303 8.00 -11.96 -4.78
CA GLY A 303 6.99 -12.57 -5.65
C GLY A 303 7.35 -13.01 -7.06
N ASN A 304 8.57 -13.42 -7.38
CA ASN A 304 8.88 -14.00 -8.71
C ASN A 304 8.91 -15.54 -8.76
N ALA A 305 8.92 -16.23 -7.60
CA ALA A 305 8.84 -17.70 -7.53
C ALA A 305 8.24 -18.15 -6.18
N TRP A 306 7.89 -19.43 -6.03
CA TRP A 306 7.47 -20.02 -4.74
C TRP A 306 8.62 -20.27 -3.76
N SER A 307 9.87 -19.98 -4.13
CA SER A 307 11.05 -20.17 -3.27
C SER A 307 10.97 -19.40 -1.93
N TRP A 308 10.20 -18.32 -1.86
CA TRP A 308 9.97 -17.61 -0.59
C TRP A 308 9.23 -18.46 0.46
N LEU A 309 8.48 -19.49 0.05
CA LEU A 309 7.71 -20.33 0.96
C LEU A 309 8.58 -21.05 2.00
N PHE A 310 9.84 -21.29 1.64
CA PHE A 310 10.80 -22.08 2.42
C PHE A 310 11.93 -21.23 3.02
N ARG A 311 11.84 -19.90 2.96
CA ARG A 311 12.86 -19.01 3.54
C ARG A 311 12.84 -19.10 5.07
N VAL A 312 14.02 -18.98 5.69
CA VAL A 312 14.09 -18.82 7.15
C VAL A 312 13.53 -17.43 7.50
N PRO A 313 12.48 -17.34 8.33
CA PRO A 313 11.88 -16.06 8.66
C PRO A 313 12.82 -15.22 9.52
N GLN A 314 13.02 -13.96 9.13
CA GLN A 314 13.82 -12.99 9.86
C GLN A 314 12.89 -11.97 10.52
N ILE A 315 12.19 -12.39 11.57
CA ILE A 315 11.27 -11.54 12.34
C ILE A 315 11.59 -11.65 13.83
N ASP A 316 11.74 -10.49 14.47
CA ASP A 316 11.91 -10.38 15.92
C ASP A 316 10.56 -10.61 16.65
N PRO A 317 10.55 -11.26 17.84
CA PRO A 317 9.31 -11.51 18.60
C PRO A 317 8.49 -10.26 18.93
N ALA A 318 9.11 -9.10 19.18
CA ALA A 318 8.37 -7.88 19.47
C ALA A 318 7.65 -7.35 18.21
N LEU A 319 8.29 -7.44 17.05
CA LEU A 319 7.67 -7.09 15.77
C LEU A 319 6.52 -8.07 15.42
N LEU A 320 6.69 -9.37 15.72
CA LEU A 320 5.61 -10.35 15.56
C LEU A 320 4.41 -10.01 16.45
N ALA A 321 4.65 -9.71 17.73
CA ALA A 321 3.59 -9.33 18.66
C ALA A 321 2.87 -8.04 18.22
N GLU A 322 3.61 -7.05 17.72
CA GLU A 322 3.04 -5.84 17.12
C GLU A 322 2.13 -6.18 15.93
N ASN A 323 2.62 -7.01 15.00
CA ASN A 323 1.85 -7.45 13.83
C ASN A 323 0.62 -8.27 14.20
N VAL A 324 0.66 -9.10 15.25
CA VAL A 324 -0.52 -9.79 15.79
C VAL A 324 -1.54 -8.79 16.33
N GLY A 325 -1.08 -7.75 17.03
CA GLY A 325 -1.94 -6.65 17.49
C GLY A 325 -2.64 -5.94 16.33
N TYR A 326 -1.90 -5.60 15.26
CA TYR A 326 -2.45 -5.03 14.04
C TYR A 326 -3.37 -6.01 13.28
N PHE A 327 -3.07 -7.30 13.28
CA PHE A 327 -3.93 -8.30 12.66
C PHE A 327 -5.30 -8.35 13.34
N LEU A 328 -5.37 -8.17 14.66
CA LEU A 328 -6.63 -8.19 15.41
C LEU A 328 -7.37 -6.87 15.35
N TRP A 329 -6.66 -5.76 15.57
CA TRP A 329 -7.24 -4.43 15.83
C TRP A 329 -6.77 -3.32 14.89
N GLY A 330 -5.96 -3.64 13.89
CA GLY A 330 -5.41 -2.67 12.96
C GLY A 330 -6.50 -1.91 12.19
N ARG A 331 -6.23 -0.63 11.93
CA ARG A 331 -7.12 0.27 11.19
C ARG A 331 -7.49 -0.25 9.79
N HIS A 332 -6.52 -0.76 9.04
CA HIS A 332 -6.71 -1.28 7.68
C HIS A 332 -6.98 -2.79 7.64
N THR A 333 -6.46 -3.54 8.62
CA THR A 333 -6.39 -5.01 8.54
C THR A 333 -7.11 -5.77 9.64
N GLY A 334 -7.62 -5.08 10.67
CA GLY A 334 -8.10 -5.68 11.92
C GLY A 334 -9.22 -6.70 11.75
N PHE A 335 -8.95 -7.96 12.11
CA PHE A 335 -9.90 -9.08 12.05
C PHE A 335 -11.26 -8.75 12.68
N PHE A 336 -11.28 -8.09 13.84
CA PHE A 336 -12.53 -7.75 14.52
C PHE A 336 -13.36 -6.68 13.80
N LEU A 337 -12.72 -5.82 13.01
CA LEU A 337 -13.38 -4.73 12.28
C LEU A 337 -13.95 -5.24 10.95
N TYR A 338 -13.19 -6.07 10.25
CA TYR A 338 -13.52 -6.50 8.89
C TYR A 338 -14.27 -7.84 8.83
N MET A 339 -14.16 -8.69 9.86
CA MET A 339 -14.76 -10.03 9.91
C MET A 339 -15.49 -10.29 11.25
N PRO A 340 -16.41 -9.41 11.68
CA PRO A 340 -17.01 -9.48 13.01
C PRO A 340 -17.81 -10.79 13.24
N PHE A 341 -18.41 -11.37 12.19
CA PHE A 341 -19.10 -12.66 12.30
C PHE A 341 -18.17 -13.88 12.39
N ALA A 342 -16.91 -13.78 11.93
CA ALA A 342 -15.90 -14.80 12.22
C ALA A 342 -15.50 -14.75 13.69
N ALA A 343 -15.32 -13.55 14.26
CA ALA A 343 -15.10 -13.40 15.70
C ALA A 343 -16.28 -13.94 16.52
N LEU A 344 -17.52 -13.70 16.06
CA LEU A 344 -18.71 -14.28 16.69
C LEU A 344 -18.75 -15.81 16.56
N ALA A 345 -18.29 -16.37 15.43
CA ALA A 345 -18.16 -17.81 15.26
C ALA A 345 -17.15 -18.42 16.25
N VAL A 346 -16.02 -17.75 16.49
CA VAL A 346 -15.05 -18.11 17.54
C VAL A 346 -15.71 -18.09 18.92
N LEU A 347 -16.49 -17.05 19.24
CA LEU A 347 -17.21 -16.96 20.51
C LEU A 347 -18.19 -18.12 20.70
N PHE A 348 -19.03 -18.42 19.70
CA PHE A 348 -19.96 -19.54 19.78
C PHE A 348 -19.25 -20.89 19.89
N PHE A 349 -18.09 -21.04 19.24
CA PHE A 349 -17.24 -22.21 19.42
C PHE A 349 -16.72 -22.35 20.86
N LEU A 350 -16.23 -21.26 21.47
CA LEU A 350 -15.75 -21.31 22.85
C LEU A 350 -16.88 -21.67 23.83
N LEU A 351 -18.10 -21.20 23.57
CA LEU A 351 -19.27 -21.48 24.40
C LEU A 351 -19.82 -22.90 24.21
N HIS A 352 -20.00 -23.36 22.96
CA HIS A 352 -20.77 -24.59 22.65
C HIS A 352 -19.96 -25.67 21.91
N GLY A 353 -18.83 -25.31 21.30
CA GLY A 353 -18.02 -26.18 20.44
C GLY A 353 -16.72 -26.70 21.07
N ARG A 354 -16.27 -26.14 22.21
CA ARG A 354 -14.95 -26.38 22.81
C ARG A 354 -14.61 -27.82 23.17
N ARG A 355 -15.60 -28.72 23.27
CA ARG A 355 -15.37 -30.15 23.54
C ARG A 355 -15.00 -30.96 22.28
N SER A 356 -15.08 -30.35 21.09
CA SER A 356 -14.79 -31.01 19.82
C SER A 356 -13.31 -30.85 19.44
N GLY A 357 -12.53 -31.92 19.54
CA GLY A 357 -11.11 -31.93 19.14
C GLY A 357 -10.90 -31.49 17.68
N ALA A 358 -11.75 -31.94 16.76
CA ALA A 358 -11.68 -31.57 15.35
C ALA A 358 -11.84 -30.05 15.12
N ARG A 359 -12.70 -29.39 15.89
CA ARG A 359 -12.88 -27.92 15.80
C ARG A 359 -11.69 -27.16 16.40
N TRP A 360 -11.03 -27.70 17.42
CA TRP A 360 -9.74 -27.16 17.88
C TRP A 360 -8.65 -27.29 16.81
N VAL A 361 -8.58 -28.43 16.11
CA VAL A 361 -7.64 -28.60 14.99
C VAL A 361 -7.95 -27.63 13.85
N LEU A 362 -9.23 -27.38 13.55
CA LEU A 362 -9.64 -26.36 12.59
C LEU A 362 -9.18 -24.97 13.02
N MET A 363 -9.44 -24.58 14.27
CA MET A 363 -8.98 -23.30 14.83
C MET A 363 -7.45 -23.17 14.75
N ALA A 364 -6.73 -24.22 15.13
CA ALA A 364 -5.26 -24.26 15.07
C ALA A 364 -4.75 -24.12 13.63
N SER A 365 -5.44 -24.72 12.66
CA SER A 365 -5.08 -24.61 11.23
C SER A 365 -5.30 -23.19 10.70
N LEU A 366 -6.39 -22.52 11.11
CA LEU A 366 -6.63 -21.11 10.76
C LEU A 366 -5.56 -20.20 11.37
N ALA A 367 -5.21 -20.43 12.65
CA ALA A 367 -4.14 -19.71 13.33
C ALA A 367 -2.77 -19.95 12.68
N LEU A 368 -2.48 -21.19 12.26
CA LEU A 368 -1.23 -21.56 11.58
C LEU A 368 -1.06 -20.79 10.26
N VAL A 369 -2.11 -20.68 9.46
CA VAL A 369 -2.03 -19.90 8.20
C VAL A 369 -1.89 -18.41 8.46
N ALA A 370 -2.60 -17.85 9.46
CA ALA A 370 -2.41 -16.45 9.84
C ALA A 370 -0.97 -16.18 10.29
N LEU A 371 -0.46 -17.04 11.19
CA LEU A 371 0.90 -16.95 11.72
C LEU A 371 1.95 -17.08 10.60
N TYR A 372 1.72 -17.96 9.63
CA TYR A 372 2.57 -18.10 8.47
C TYR A 372 2.77 -16.77 7.74
N PHE A 373 1.70 -16.06 7.40
CA PHE A 373 1.83 -14.75 6.75
C PHE A 373 2.51 -13.70 7.64
N LEU A 374 2.16 -13.66 8.93
CA LEU A 374 2.74 -12.71 9.88
C LEU A 374 4.25 -12.92 10.09
N VAL A 375 4.73 -14.15 9.95
CA VAL A 375 6.13 -14.53 10.17
C VAL A 375 6.95 -14.44 8.88
N PHE A 376 6.48 -15.03 7.79
CA PHE A 376 7.27 -15.15 6.55
C PHE A 376 7.17 -13.92 5.64
N ILE A 377 6.12 -13.12 5.77
CA ILE A 377 5.94 -11.88 5.00
C ILE A 377 5.50 -10.74 5.92
N TYR A 378 6.24 -10.53 7.00
CA TYR A 378 5.91 -9.60 8.09
C TYR A 378 5.67 -8.14 7.69
N PHE A 379 6.14 -7.72 6.51
CA PHE A 379 5.95 -6.38 5.95
C PHE A 379 4.79 -6.29 4.94
N ASN A 380 4.19 -7.43 4.54
CA ASN A 380 3.14 -7.51 3.51
C ASN A 380 2.10 -8.63 3.78
N TRP A 381 1.87 -8.97 5.04
CA TRP A 381 0.94 -10.03 5.47
C TRP A 381 -0.55 -9.74 5.18
N HIS A 382 -0.87 -8.52 4.75
CA HIS A 382 -2.21 -8.08 4.36
C HIS A 382 -2.56 -8.35 2.89
N GLY A 383 -1.56 -8.53 2.02
CA GLY A 383 -1.77 -8.88 0.61
C GLY A 383 -1.56 -7.80 -0.46
N GLY A 384 -0.62 -6.87 -0.27
CA GLY A 384 -0.21 -5.88 -1.27
C GLY A 384 -1.06 -4.60 -1.27
N GLY A 385 -0.71 -3.63 -2.12
CA GLY A 385 -1.27 -2.25 -2.07
C GLY A 385 -2.76 -2.09 -2.40
N GLY A 386 -3.41 -3.12 -2.95
CA GLY A 386 -4.86 -3.15 -3.15
C GLY A 386 -5.49 -4.23 -2.26
N PHE A 387 -5.95 -3.87 -1.07
CA PHE A 387 -6.58 -4.82 -0.15
C PHE A 387 -7.71 -4.19 0.66
N ILE A 388 -8.75 -4.95 1.00
CA ILE A 388 -9.76 -4.52 1.99
C ILE A 388 -9.68 -5.48 3.17
N GLY A 389 -9.42 -4.98 4.38
CA GLY A 389 -9.17 -5.81 5.54
C GLY A 389 -7.86 -6.59 5.40
N ASN A 390 -7.92 -7.91 5.32
CA ASN A 390 -6.75 -8.73 5.05
C ASN A 390 -7.04 -9.67 3.88
N ARG A 391 -6.44 -9.40 2.71
CA ARG A 391 -6.68 -10.14 1.46
C ARG A 391 -6.16 -11.57 1.51
N TYR A 392 -5.09 -11.84 2.23
CA TYR A 392 -4.60 -13.21 2.38
C TYR A 392 -5.49 -14.03 3.29
N PHE A 393 -5.96 -13.43 4.38
CA PHE A 393 -6.78 -14.12 5.38
C PHE A 393 -8.26 -14.23 4.98
N VAL A 394 -8.80 -13.34 4.15
CA VAL A 394 -10.21 -13.38 3.73
C VAL A 394 -10.59 -14.68 3.02
N SER A 395 -9.64 -15.34 2.34
CA SER A 395 -9.88 -16.65 1.73
C SER A 395 -10.23 -17.74 2.76
N LEU A 396 -9.79 -17.59 4.01
CA LEU A 396 -10.09 -18.49 5.12
C LEU A 396 -11.37 -18.15 5.86
N TYR A 397 -11.96 -16.97 5.61
CA TYR A 397 -13.17 -16.50 6.28
C TYR A 397 -14.29 -17.56 6.34
N PRO A 398 -14.64 -18.28 5.25
CA PRO A 398 -15.71 -19.26 5.26
C PRO A 398 -15.48 -20.43 6.22
N ALA A 399 -14.23 -20.78 6.51
CA ALA A 399 -13.89 -21.89 7.39
C ALA A 399 -14.34 -21.65 8.84
N PHE A 400 -14.44 -20.39 9.28
CA PHE A 400 -14.90 -20.06 10.63
C PHE A 400 -16.35 -20.49 10.88
N LEU A 401 -17.19 -20.58 9.85
CA LEU A 401 -18.58 -21.05 9.98
C LEU A 401 -18.65 -22.48 10.54
N PHE A 402 -17.68 -23.34 10.22
CA PHE A 402 -17.62 -24.73 10.69
C PHE A 402 -17.25 -24.87 12.18
N LEU A 403 -16.80 -23.79 12.81
CA LEU A 403 -16.61 -23.73 14.27
C LEU A 403 -17.95 -23.65 15.00
N VAL A 404 -18.99 -23.14 14.35
CA VAL A 404 -20.32 -22.92 14.95
C VAL A 404 -21.08 -24.23 15.04
N LYS A 405 -21.35 -24.66 16.27
CA LYS A 405 -22.30 -25.74 16.56
C LYS A 405 -23.68 -25.15 16.89
N GLU A 406 -23.75 -24.20 17.81
CA GLU A 406 -25.01 -23.64 18.28
C GLU A 406 -24.98 -22.12 18.29
N VAL A 407 -26.03 -21.49 17.76
CA VAL A 407 -26.22 -20.04 17.75
C VAL A 407 -27.08 -19.65 18.95
N ARG A 408 -26.47 -19.74 20.13
CA ARG A 408 -27.06 -19.30 21.41
C ARG A 408 -26.01 -18.60 22.28
N PRO A 409 -26.41 -17.62 23.11
CA PRO A 409 -27.66 -16.87 23.01
C PRO A 409 -27.76 -16.12 21.67
N LYS A 410 -28.97 -15.71 21.26
CA LYS A 410 -29.22 -15.07 19.95
C LYS A 410 -28.98 -13.56 19.92
N TRP A 411 -29.00 -12.90 21.07
CA TRP A 411 -28.82 -11.45 21.17
C TRP A 411 -27.51 -10.91 20.55
N PRO A 412 -26.37 -11.64 20.55
CA PRO A 412 -25.15 -11.15 19.91
C PRO A 412 -25.30 -10.93 18.41
N LEU A 413 -26.26 -11.60 17.75
CA LEU A 413 -26.53 -11.38 16.32
C LEU A 413 -26.91 -9.93 16.05
N ALA A 414 -27.76 -9.34 16.90
CA ALA A 414 -28.17 -7.94 16.75
C ALA A 414 -27.03 -6.97 17.06
N LEU A 415 -26.30 -7.20 18.17
CA LEU A 415 -25.14 -6.36 18.54
C LEU A 415 -24.08 -6.38 17.44
N VAL A 416 -23.67 -7.57 16.99
CA VAL A 416 -22.62 -7.75 15.99
C VAL A 416 -23.08 -7.22 14.63
N SER A 417 -24.37 -7.32 14.29
CA SER A 417 -24.92 -6.66 13.08
C SER A 417 -24.83 -5.13 13.17
N GLY A 418 -25.11 -4.54 14.34
CA GLY A 418 -24.95 -3.11 14.56
C GLY A 418 -23.50 -2.65 14.43
N LEU A 419 -22.56 -3.41 15.03
CA LEU A 419 -21.12 -3.16 14.87
C LEU A 419 -20.66 -3.35 13.42
N ALA A 420 -21.13 -4.40 12.74
CA ALA A 420 -20.85 -4.61 11.32
C ALA A 420 -21.40 -3.46 10.47
N GLY A 421 -22.58 -2.92 10.77
CA GLY A 421 -23.09 -1.71 10.13
C GLY A 421 -22.18 -0.50 10.35
N LEU A 422 -21.68 -0.31 11.57
CA LEU A 422 -20.79 0.80 11.90
C LEU A 422 -19.44 0.74 11.15
N PHE A 423 -18.84 -0.44 11.04
CA PHE A 423 -17.52 -0.61 10.40
C PHE A 423 -17.62 -0.90 8.90
N LEU A 424 -18.51 -1.81 8.47
CA LEU A 424 -18.53 -2.30 7.09
C LEU A 424 -19.40 -1.46 6.16
N SER A 425 -20.34 -0.64 6.65
CA SER A 425 -21.21 0.13 5.73
C SER A 425 -20.44 1.02 4.75
N PRO A 426 -19.33 1.70 5.10
CA PRO A 426 -18.56 2.48 4.13
C PRO A 426 -17.90 1.59 3.07
N ILE A 427 -17.63 0.32 3.37
CA ILE A 427 -17.04 -0.63 2.43
C ILE A 427 -18.13 -1.21 1.51
N LEU A 428 -19.31 -1.52 2.07
CA LEU A 428 -20.39 -2.22 1.36
C LEU A 428 -21.28 -1.28 0.53
N PHE A 429 -21.49 -0.05 0.99
CA PHE A 429 -22.43 0.91 0.38
C PHE A 429 -21.76 2.12 -0.26
N THR A 430 -20.44 2.25 -0.14
CA THR A 430 -19.68 3.15 -1.00
C THR A 430 -19.07 2.29 -2.10
N PRO A 431 -19.80 2.00 -3.19
CA PRO A 431 -19.24 1.24 -4.28
C PRO A 431 -18.14 2.10 -4.89
N LEU A 432 -16.89 1.67 -4.68
CA LEU A 432 -15.81 1.87 -5.63
C LEU A 432 -15.78 3.29 -6.24
N ASN A 433 -15.69 4.32 -5.41
CA ASN A 433 -15.06 5.64 -5.65
C ASN A 433 -15.46 6.53 -4.46
N SER A 434 -14.59 6.66 -3.47
CA SER A 434 -14.72 7.80 -2.56
C SER A 434 -14.44 9.06 -3.36
N LEU A 435 -15.42 9.96 -3.43
CA LEU A 435 -15.21 11.33 -3.92
C LEU A 435 -14.38 12.06 -2.87
N GLY A 436 -13.06 11.97 -3.01
CA GLY A 436 -12.12 12.58 -2.08
C GLY A 436 -10.76 12.72 -2.74
N PRO A 437 -9.94 13.69 -2.30
CA PRO A 437 -8.56 13.80 -2.73
C PRO A 437 -7.81 12.50 -2.44
N GLU A 438 -6.98 12.06 -3.38
CA GLU A 438 -6.22 10.80 -3.31
C GLU A 438 -7.11 9.56 -3.05
N PRO A 439 -8.01 9.17 -3.96
CA PRO A 439 -8.92 8.05 -3.73
C PRO A 439 -8.18 6.72 -3.60
N THR A 440 -8.57 5.91 -2.62
CA THR A 440 -8.04 4.54 -2.43
C THR A 440 -9.18 3.57 -2.10
N LEU A 441 -8.95 2.26 -2.29
CA LEU A 441 -9.88 1.20 -1.88
C LEU A 441 -10.09 1.14 -0.35
N GLN A 442 -9.31 1.89 0.41
CA GLN A 442 -9.28 1.93 1.86
C GLN A 442 -9.68 3.30 2.39
N HIS A 443 -10.31 4.15 1.56
CA HIS A 443 -10.67 5.51 1.96
C HIS A 443 -11.52 5.57 3.24
N HIS A 444 -12.33 4.54 3.52
CA HIS A 444 -13.14 4.42 4.75
C HIS A 444 -12.32 4.52 6.04
N VAL A 445 -11.01 4.20 6.01
CA VAL A 445 -10.15 4.24 7.19
C VAL A 445 -9.87 5.65 7.70
N ARG A 446 -10.13 6.67 6.87
CA ARG A 446 -9.85 8.08 7.15
C ARG A 446 -10.87 8.71 8.11
N SER A 447 -12.03 8.09 8.25
CA SER A 447 -13.16 8.62 9.03
C SER A 447 -13.42 7.82 10.30
N PHE A 448 -14.37 8.32 11.10
CA PHE A 448 -14.96 7.55 12.18
C PHE A 448 -15.58 6.24 11.64
N PRO A 449 -15.48 5.11 12.37
CA PRO A 449 -14.74 4.90 13.62
C PRO A 449 -13.26 4.51 13.46
N TYR A 450 -12.79 4.26 12.23
CA TYR A 450 -11.48 3.65 11.95
C TYR A 450 -10.28 4.45 12.49
N ARG A 451 -10.39 5.78 12.55
CA ARG A 451 -9.33 6.65 13.11
C ARG A 451 -8.92 6.30 14.55
N PHE A 452 -9.80 5.67 15.34
CA PHE A 452 -9.49 5.26 16.71
C PHE A 452 -8.64 4.00 16.81
N PHE A 453 -8.45 3.30 15.69
CA PHE A 453 -7.65 2.08 15.62
C PHE A 453 -6.22 2.38 15.18
N PRO A 454 -5.24 1.59 15.63
CA PRO A 454 -3.84 1.83 15.37
C PRO A 454 -3.50 1.67 13.89
N LEU A 455 -2.72 2.62 13.37
CA LEU A 455 -2.17 2.57 12.02
C LEU A 455 -1.04 1.54 11.93
N GLU A 456 -1.07 0.67 10.93
CA GLU A 456 -0.14 -0.44 10.76
C GLU A 456 1.22 0.00 10.20
N LEU A 457 2.03 0.64 11.04
CA LEU A 457 3.34 1.19 10.66
C LEU A 457 4.39 0.13 10.27
N SER A 458 4.12 -1.15 10.51
CA SER A 458 4.97 -2.28 10.09
C SER A 458 4.79 -2.66 8.63
N LEU A 459 3.70 -2.24 7.98
CA LEU A 459 3.45 -2.57 6.59
C LEU A 459 4.34 -1.76 5.66
N ARG A 460 4.86 -2.37 4.59
CA ARG A 460 5.68 -1.68 3.60
C ARG A 460 4.90 -0.58 2.87
N ASN A 461 3.64 -0.83 2.56
CA ASN A 461 2.75 0.12 1.89
C ASN A 461 1.43 0.18 2.65
N VAL A 462 1.02 1.39 3.03
CA VAL A 462 -0.31 1.65 3.59
C VAL A 462 -1.03 2.59 2.61
N PRO A 463 -2.11 2.14 1.95
CA PRO A 463 -2.76 2.91 0.91
C PRO A 463 -3.23 4.29 1.40
N GLY A 464 -2.92 5.34 0.63
CA GLY A 464 -3.27 6.73 0.95
C GLY A 464 -2.28 7.43 1.90
N TYR A 465 -1.24 6.72 2.35
CA TYR A 465 -0.14 7.28 3.13
C TYR A 465 1.13 7.36 2.27
N GLN A 466 1.96 8.34 2.60
CA GLN A 466 3.32 8.50 2.07
C GLN A 466 4.33 8.44 3.22
N ARG A 467 5.57 8.14 2.86
CA ARG A 467 6.71 8.08 3.78
C ARG A 467 7.80 8.95 3.22
N GLU A 468 8.00 10.08 3.86
CA GLU A 468 8.90 11.11 3.34
C GLU A 468 10.00 11.41 4.36
N PRO A 469 11.22 11.74 3.91
CA PRO A 469 12.25 12.28 4.80
C PRO A 469 11.72 13.52 5.53
N PHE A 470 11.99 13.60 6.83
CA PHE A 470 11.63 14.77 7.64
C PHE A 470 12.60 14.88 8.82
N GLY A 471 13.47 15.89 8.78
CA GLY A 471 14.56 16.03 9.73
C GLY A 471 15.51 14.84 9.71
N GLU A 472 15.85 14.33 10.89
CA GLU A 472 16.71 13.16 11.09
C GLU A 472 15.96 11.83 10.95
N GLY A 473 14.69 11.87 10.56
CA GLY A 473 13.83 10.70 10.47
C GLY A 473 12.97 10.69 9.21
N ARG A 474 11.88 9.93 9.30
CA ARG A 474 10.85 9.88 8.25
C ARG A 474 9.49 10.14 8.86
N VAL A 475 8.67 10.89 8.15
CA VAL A 475 7.27 11.09 8.51
C VAL A 475 6.39 10.14 7.71
N VAL A 476 5.46 9.47 8.40
CA VAL A 476 4.34 8.77 7.76
C VAL A 476 3.11 9.65 7.90
N VAL A 477 2.54 10.09 6.78
CA VAL A 477 1.42 11.02 6.75
C VAL A 477 0.48 10.68 5.60
N ARG A 478 -0.79 11.06 5.74
CA ARG A 478 -1.76 10.94 4.64
C ARG A 478 -1.42 11.89 3.51
N LYS A 479 -1.47 11.39 2.27
CA LYS A 479 -1.20 12.17 1.05
C LYS A 479 -2.15 13.35 0.87
N ASP A 480 -3.39 13.23 1.35
CA ASP A 480 -4.40 14.27 1.27
C ASP A 480 -4.39 15.25 2.45
N GLN A 481 -3.45 15.11 3.38
CA GLN A 481 -3.31 15.99 4.55
C GLN A 481 -1.95 16.72 4.60
N ALA A 482 -0.94 16.24 3.89
CA ALA A 482 0.36 16.91 3.83
C ALA A 482 1.05 16.74 2.47
N LEU A 483 1.72 17.81 2.04
CA LEU A 483 2.63 17.81 0.90
C LEU A 483 4.05 18.16 1.35
N VAL A 484 5.06 17.60 0.69
CA VAL A 484 6.46 17.84 1.02
C VAL A 484 7.08 18.74 -0.05
N PHE A 485 7.65 19.87 0.39
CA PHE A 485 8.31 20.85 -0.46
C PHE A 485 9.68 21.17 0.11
N GLY A 486 10.72 20.53 -0.44
CA GLY A 486 12.07 20.62 0.13
C GLY A 486 12.06 20.13 1.58
N GLU A 487 12.37 21.03 2.51
CA GLU A 487 12.43 20.76 3.95
C GLU A 487 11.12 21.11 4.68
N GLN A 488 10.12 21.62 3.96
CA GLN A 488 8.85 22.06 4.52
C GLN A 488 7.76 21.00 4.32
N LEU A 489 6.97 20.79 5.36
CA LEU A 489 5.69 20.09 5.27
C LEU A 489 4.56 21.12 5.18
N TRP A 490 3.85 21.13 4.06
CA TRP A 490 2.62 21.90 3.93
C TRP A 490 1.48 21.06 4.51
N LEU A 491 0.92 21.51 5.63
CA LEU A 491 -0.14 20.79 6.34
C LEU A 491 -1.50 21.36 5.97
N ARG A 492 -2.50 20.50 5.81
CA ARG A 492 -3.85 20.87 5.38
C ARG A 492 -4.54 21.83 6.37
N ALA A 493 -5.21 22.83 5.80
CA ALA A 493 -6.02 23.81 6.53
C ALA A 493 -7.34 23.25 7.06
N ALA A 494 -7.84 23.86 8.14
CA ALA A 494 -9.15 23.56 8.74
C ALA A 494 -9.34 22.05 9.02
N ASP A 495 -8.25 21.38 9.39
CA ASP A 495 -8.19 19.94 9.58
C ASP A 495 -7.29 19.59 10.77
N ARG A 496 -7.47 18.38 11.26
CA ARG A 496 -6.57 17.73 12.23
C ARG A 496 -5.67 16.76 11.48
N VAL A 497 -4.44 17.19 11.25
CA VAL A 497 -3.41 16.40 10.57
C VAL A 497 -2.69 15.52 11.59
N GLU A 498 -2.71 14.21 11.37
CA GLU A 498 -1.95 13.23 12.15
C GLU A 498 -0.76 12.74 11.34
N LEU A 499 0.44 12.83 11.92
CA LEU A 499 1.65 12.33 11.32
C LEU A 499 2.49 11.54 12.34
N TRP A 500 3.12 10.46 11.87
CA TRP A 500 3.98 9.61 12.67
C TRP A 500 5.42 9.86 12.26
N TRP A 501 6.17 10.51 13.13
CA TRP A 501 7.59 10.75 12.95
C TRP A 501 8.39 9.59 13.52
N ILE A 502 9.18 8.95 12.65
CA ILE A 502 9.95 7.75 12.95
C ILE A 502 11.43 8.09 12.87
N THR A 503 12.15 7.95 13.98
CA THR A 503 13.58 8.24 14.12
C THR A 503 14.36 7.01 14.58
N THR A 504 15.67 6.99 14.35
CA THR A 504 16.59 5.95 14.84
C THR A 504 17.12 6.24 16.23
N GLU A 505 17.03 7.49 16.69
CA GLU A 505 17.42 7.94 18.01
C GLU A 505 16.24 8.63 18.73
N PRO A 506 16.19 8.62 20.07
CA PRO A 506 15.16 9.34 20.81
C PRO A 506 15.21 10.84 20.54
N LEU A 507 14.06 11.46 20.28
CA LEU A 507 13.93 12.91 20.19
C LEU A 507 14.09 13.56 21.58
N GLY A 508 14.97 14.55 21.65
CA GLY A 508 15.12 15.46 22.78
C GLY A 508 14.30 16.74 22.58
N LYS A 509 14.88 17.89 22.89
CA LYS A 509 14.30 19.19 22.50
C LYS A 509 14.14 19.23 20.98
N THR A 510 13.00 19.71 20.48
CA THR A 510 12.73 19.85 19.05
C THR A 510 12.24 21.27 18.76
N VAL A 511 12.92 21.95 17.84
CA VAL A 511 12.54 23.29 17.41
C VAL A 511 11.83 23.20 16.07
N PHE A 512 10.66 23.81 15.98
CA PHE A 512 9.91 23.92 14.73
C PHE A 512 9.82 25.37 14.30
N GLN A 513 9.96 25.64 13.01
CA GLN A 513 9.50 26.87 12.39
C GLN A 513 8.14 26.64 11.76
N ILE A 514 7.21 27.55 12.08
CA ILE A 514 5.85 27.56 11.59
C ILE A 514 5.66 28.83 10.78
N ASN A 515 5.38 28.68 9.49
CA ASN A 515 4.97 29.78 8.63
C ASN A 515 3.45 29.73 8.47
N ASN A 516 2.75 30.69 9.06
CA ASN A 516 1.31 30.87 8.88
C ASN A 516 1.03 31.79 7.69
N LEU A 517 0.24 31.33 6.74
CA LEU A 517 -0.09 32.09 5.53
C LEU A 517 -1.48 32.75 5.58
N ALA A 518 -2.29 32.41 6.58
CA ALA A 518 -3.69 32.81 6.66
C ALA A 518 -3.92 33.98 7.61
N LEU A 519 -4.89 34.83 7.29
CA LEU A 519 -5.39 35.86 8.21
C LEU A 519 -6.20 35.18 9.30
N LYS A 520 -5.84 35.41 10.57
CA LYS A 520 -6.48 34.80 11.75
C LYS A 520 -6.47 33.26 11.69
N ASN A 521 -5.46 32.67 12.31
CA ASN A 521 -5.34 31.22 12.41
C ASN A 521 -4.96 30.82 13.82
N THR A 522 -5.63 29.82 14.36
CA THR A 522 -5.22 29.14 15.59
C THR A 522 -4.61 27.82 15.20
N VAL A 523 -3.38 27.60 15.66
CA VAL A 523 -2.59 26.42 15.34
C VAL A 523 -2.21 25.75 16.64
N ARG A 524 -2.65 24.50 16.81
CA ARG A 524 -2.29 23.66 17.96
C ARG A 524 -1.41 22.52 17.49
N LEU A 525 -0.21 22.43 18.06
CA LEU A 525 0.73 21.35 17.80
C LEU A 525 0.87 20.51 19.07
N GLU A 526 0.74 19.19 18.93
CA GLU A 526 0.93 18.23 20.00
C GLU A 526 1.93 17.15 19.55
N LEU A 527 3.08 17.07 20.21
CA LEU A 527 4.11 16.05 20.00
C LEU A 527 4.21 15.15 21.25
N GLU A 528 3.58 13.98 21.21
CA GLU A 528 3.59 13.00 22.31
C GLU A 528 3.40 13.61 23.72
N GLY A 529 2.33 14.40 23.87
CA GLY A 529 1.94 15.04 25.12
C GLY A 529 2.59 16.40 25.42
N ALA A 530 3.60 16.82 24.65
CA ALA A 530 4.04 18.21 24.64
C ALA A 530 3.18 19.01 23.67
N GLU A 531 2.62 20.12 24.12
CA GLU A 531 1.64 20.88 23.36
C GLU A 531 1.95 22.36 23.37
N GLU A 532 1.72 23.00 22.22
CA GLU A 532 1.77 24.45 22.08
C GLU A 532 0.62 24.94 21.19
N GLU A 533 -0.02 26.04 21.60
CA GLU A 533 -1.10 26.69 20.87
C GLU A 533 -0.67 28.10 20.49
N LEU A 534 -0.80 28.43 19.20
CA LEU A 534 -0.40 29.70 18.62
C LEU A 534 -1.60 30.40 18.01
N HIS A 535 -1.72 31.69 18.32
CA HIS A 535 -2.71 32.56 17.70
C HIS A 535 -2.01 33.56 16.77
N PHE A 536 -2.27 33.42 15.48
CA PHE A 536 -1.82 34.32 14.43
C PHE A 536 -2.91 35.32 14.12
N ARG A 537 -2.60 36.62 14.19
CA ARG A 537 -3.57 37.70 13.90
C ARG A 537 -3.35 38.29 12.51
N ALA A 538 -2.10 38.35 12.06
CA ALA A 538 -1.71 38.77 10.73
C ALA A 538 -1.58 37.55 9.79
N GLY A 539 -1.65 37.80 8.49
CA GLY A 539 -1.25 36.82 7.48
C GLY A 539 0.25 36.91 7.24
N GLU A 540 0.86 35.80 6.83
CA GLU A 540 2.30 35.71 6.52
C GLU A 540 3.17 36.05 7.73
N GLU A 541 2.95 35.29 8.81
CA GLU A 541 3.69 35.41 10.06
C GLU A 541 4.46 34.10 10.31
N THR A 542 5.75 34.23 10.61
CA THR A 542 6.62 33.11 10.96
C THR A 542 6.93 33.12 12.45
N ARG A 543 6.77 31.98 13.12
CA ARG A 543 7.16 31.79 14.52
C ARG A 543 7.96 30.51 14.68
N ARG A 544 8.87 30.53 15.64
CA ARG A 544 9.53 29.31 16.12
C ARG A 544 8.89 28.88 17.44
N ILE A 545 8.80 27.57 17.61
CA ILE A 545 8.34 26.96 18.84
C ILE A 545 9.27 25.83 19.26
N GLU A 546 9.22 25.50 20.54
CA GLU A 546 10.02 24.45 21.13
C GLU A 546 9.11 23.41 21.75
N LEU A 547 9.17 22.18 21.24
CA LEU A 547 8.46 21.04 21.81
C LEU A 547 9.46 20.02 22.31
N GLN A 548 9.23 19.50 23.50
CA GLN A 548 10.03 18.40 24.05
C GLN A 548 9.11 17.20 24.33
N PRO A 549 9.10 16.16 23.49
CA PRO A 549 8.26 14.99 23.72
C PRO A 549 8.60 14.35 25.07
N GLN A 550 7.59 14.02 25.86
CA GLN A 550 7.80 13.41 27.18
C GLN A 550 8.41 12.02 27.07
N ARG A 551 7.97 11.26 26.05
CA ARG A 551 8.46 9.93 25.70
C ARG A 551 8.05 9.60 24.26
N PRO A 552 8.74 8.66 23.58
CA PRO A 552 8.22 8.09 22.35
C PRO A 552 6.85 7.44 22.61
N GLY A 553 5.88 7.68 21.72
CA GLY A 553 4.58 7.00 21.78
C GLY A 553 4.70 5.50 21.57
N ARG A 554 5.71 5.07 20.79
CA ARG A 554 6.07 3.66 20.64
C ARG A 554 7.55 3.49 20.30
N ILE A 555 8.16 2.43 20.82
CA ILE A 555 9.49 1.94 20.39
C ILE A 555 9.28 0.63 19.64
N ARG A 556 9.84 0.53 18.44
CA ARG A 556 9.67 -0.60 17.54
C ARG A 556 11.00 -1.30 17.28
N SER A 557 10.95 -2.62 17.13
CA SER A 557 12.07 -3.44 16.70
C SER A 557 12.16 -3.43 15.17
N HIS A 558 13.36 -3.21 14.63
CA HIS A 558 13.66 -3.22 13.20
C HIS A 558 14.98 -3.97 12.95
N PRO A 559 15.17 -4.63 11.78
CA PRO A 559 16.41 -5.35 11.49
C PRO A 559 17.69 -4.52 11.66
N GLU A 560 17.61 -3.20 11.43
CA GLU A 560 18.73 -2.27 11.51
C GLU A 560 18.88 -1.58 12.89
N GLY A 561 17.99 -1.86 13.85
CA GLY A 561 18.02 -1.25 15.18
C GLY A 561 16.65 -0.93 15.76
N LYS A 562 16.61 -0.11 16.81
CA LYS A 562 15.34 0.38 17.38
C LYS A 562 14.86 1.59 16.59
N LEU A 563 13.54 1.66 16.38
CA LEU A 563 12.88 2.84 15.81
C LEU A 563 11.99 3.48 16.87
N PHE A 564 12.15 4.78 17.07
CA PHE A 564 11.35 5.58 17.98
C PHE A 564 10.24 6.26 17.17
N VAL A 565 8.99 6.09 17.60
CA VAL A 565 7.82 6.59 16.88
C VAL A 565 7.13 7.62 17.75
N TYR A 566 6.94 8.80 17.19
CA TYR A 566 6.26 9.94 17.79
C TYR A 566 5.06 10.34 16.94
N ARG A 567 3.92 10.53 17.56
CA ARG A 567 2.73 11.11 16.96
C ARG A 567 2.80 12.62 17.14
N LEU A 568 2.90 13.32 16.03
CA LEU A 568 2.71 14.75 15.95
C LEU A 568 1.28 15.00 15.41
N THR A 569 0.50 15.80 16.13
CA THR A 569 -0.82 16.23 15.70
C THR A 569 -0.78 17.72 15.49
N VAL A 570 -1.22 18.18 14.31
CA VAL A 570 -1.36 19.61 14.03
C VAL A 570 -2.82 19.88 13.70
N THR A 571 -3.44 20.75 14.48
CA THR A 571 -4.81 21.21 14.23
C THR A 571 -4.76 22.68 13.83
N THR A 572 -5.38 23.00 12.71
CA THR A 572 -5.51 24.39 12.23
C THR A 572 -6.98 24.76 12.10
N GLU A 573 -7.33 25.98 12.49
CA GLU A 573 -8.70 26.48 12.32
C GLU A 573 -8.95 27.02 10.90
N SER A 574 -7.93 27.61 10.29
CA SER A 574 -8.00 28.22 8.97
C SER A 574 -6.74 27.93 8.14
N GLY A 575 -6.67 28.51 6.94
CA GLY A 575 -5.53 28.37 6.06
C GLY A 575 -5.68 29.18 4.77
N ARG A 576 -4.70 29.08 3.89
CA ARG A 576 -4.68 29.77 2.59
C ARG A 576 -4.41 28.76 1.48
N VAL A 577 -5.18 28.85 0.39
CA VAL A 577 -4.93 28.04 -0.80
C VAL A 577 -3.62 28.49 -1.45
N ARG A 578 -2.73 27.54 -1.70
CA ARG A 578 -1.50 27.74 -2.45
C ARG A 578 -1.58 26.93 -3.72
N THR A 579 -1.32 27.60 -4.84
CA THR A 579 -1.08 26.96 -6.11
C THR A 579 0.38 26.55 -6.21
N TRP A 580 0.62 25.39 -6.81
CA TRP A 580 1.96 24.89 -7.08
C TRP A 580 1.94 24.02 -8.33
N THR A 581 3.10 23.87 -8.97
CA THR A 581 3.25 23.03 -10.16
C THR A 581 3.62 21.63 -9.74
N ARG A 582 2.68 20.68 -9.86
CA ARG A 582 2.99 19.26 -9.70
C ARG A 582 3.67 18.72 -10.94
N HIS A 583 4.92 18.30 -10.76
CA HIS A 583 5.66 17.57 -11.77
C HIS A 583 5.29 16.08 -11.67
N ASN A 584 4.47 15.61 -12.60
CA ASN A 584 4.17 14.19 -12.73
C ASN A 584 5.32 13.50 -13.47
N PRO A 585 5.69 12.27 -13.09
CA PRO A 585 6.61 11.48 -13.89
C PRO A 585 6.04 11.27 -15.31
N PRO A 586 6.90 11.05 -16.32
CA PRO A 586 6.45 10.66 -17.65
C PRO A 586 5.46 9.50 -17.59
N SER A 587 4.39 9.60 -18.37
CA SER A 587 3.40 8.54 -18.46
C SER A 587 4.06 7.24 -18.94
N VAL A 588 3.75 6.14 -18.26
CA VAL A 588 4.20 4.80 -18.69
C VAL A 588 3.67 4.44 -20.08
N CYS A 589 2.51 5.00 -20.45
CA CYS A 589 1.91 4.83 -21.77
C CYS A 589 1.74 6.20 -22.46
N PRO A 590 2.49 6.48 -23.54
CA PRO A 590 2.36 7.72 -24.29
C PRO A 590 0.94 7.98 -24.83
N ALA A 591 0.22 6.94 -25.24
CA ALA A 591 -1.17 7.03 -25.73
C ALA A 591 -2.16 7.63 -24.71
N PHE A 592 -1.82 7.60 -23.43
CA PHE A 592 -2.63 8.14 -22.33
C PHE A 592 -1.84 9.21 -21.54
N ALA A 593 -0.92 9.90 -22.22
CA ALA A 593 -0.07 10.90 -21.58
C ALA A 593 -0.92 11.95 -20.84
N GLN A 594 -0.50 12.23 -19.61
CA GLN A 594 -0.99 13.35 -18.83
C GLN A 594 0.00 14.51 -18.96
N ASN A 595 -0.46 15.73 -18.69
CA ASN A 595 0.44 16.86 -18.57
C ASN A 595 1.52 16.56 -17.51
N LEU A 596 2.79 16.70 -17.92
CA LEU A 596 3.93 16.53 -17.02
C LEU A 596 3.91 17.57 -15.90
N GLU A 597 3.36 18.74 -16.19
CA GLU A 597 3.21 19.83 -15.23
C GLU A 597 1.73 20.16 -15.12
N VAL A 598 1.21 20.05 -13.91
CA VAL A 598 -0.18 20.39 -13.59
C VAL A 598 -0.17 21.41 -12.47
N GLU A 599 -0.80 22.55 -12.68
CA GLU A 599 -1.09 23.47 -11.59
C GLU A 599 -2.12 22.82 -10.66
N ASP A 600 -1.70 22.57 -9.42
CA ASP A 600 -2.53 22.00 -8.38
C ASP A 600 -2.68 23.00 -7.24
N SER A 601 -3.76 22.86 -6.47
CA SER A 601 -4.10 23.75 -5.37
C SER A 601 -4.18 22.97 -4.07
N PHE A 602 -3.46 23.42 -3.06
CA PHE A 602 -3.50 22.82 -1.74
C PHE A 602 -3.88 23.86 -0.67
N PRO A 603 -4.93 23.63 0.14
CA PRO A 603 -5.27 24.52 1.24
C PRO A 603 -4.27 24.32 2.38
N VAL A 604 -3.31 25.23 2.51
CA VAL A 604 -2.24 25.19 3.51
C VAL A 604 -2.71 25.86 4.80
N GLY A 605 -2.81 25.10 5.89
CA GLY A 605 -3.02 25.62 7.23
C GLY A 605 -1.73 26.29 7.75
N ILE A 606 -0.64 25.54 7.72
CA ILE A 606 0.72 26.02 8.01
C ILE A 606 1.75 25.33 7.13
N GLN A 607 2.92 25.96 6.99
CA GLN A 607 4.15 25.28 6.59
C GLN A 607 4.96 24.98 7.84
N LEU A 608 5.37 23.73 7.99
CA LEU A 608 6.12 23.25 9.15
C LEU A 608 7.52 22.80 8.71
N THR A 609 8.54 23.35 9.37
CA THR A 609 9.94 22.96 9.19
C THR A 609 10.52 22.54 10.53
N TYR A 610 11.16 21.38 10.60
CA TYR A 610 11.96 20.99 11.75
C TYR A 610 13.34 21.65 11.66
N LEU A 611 13.81 22.25 12.75
CA LEU A 611 15.09 22.99 12.81
C LEU A 611 16.16 22.32 13.68
N GLY A 612 15.95 21.09 14.15
CA GLY A 612 16.87 20.40 15.06
C GLY A 612 16.51 20.59 16.53
N ASP A 613 17.51 20.42 17.40
CA ASP A 613 17.39 20.61 18.85
C ASP A 613 17.52 22.08 19.31
N GLY A 614 17.86 22.96 18.38
CA GLY A 614 18.09 24.39 18.59
C GLY A 614 19.56 24.75 18.80
N ALA A 615 20.45 23.80 19.10
CA ALA A 615 21.85 24.10 19.41
C ALA A 615 22.57 24.77 18.23
N ALA A 616 22.26 24.36 17.00
CA ALA A 616 22.79 25.00 15.81
C ALA A 616 22.29 26.45 15.66
N LEU A 617 21.01 26.71 15.95
CA LEU A 617 20.36 28.02 15.72
C LEU A 617 20.98 29.15 16.54
N ASP A 618 21.57 28.80 17.69
CA ASP A 618 22.18 29.74 18.62
C ASP A 618 23.69 29.96 18.33
N ALA A 619 24.26 29.22 17.37
CA ALA A 619 25.67 29.34 17.03
C ALA A 619 25.97 30.69 16.34
N ASP A 620 27.03 31.36 16.81
CA ASP A 620 27.54 32.56 16.16
C ASP A 620 28.45 32.15 14.98
N LEU A 621 27.88 32.18 13.78
CA LEU A 621 28.54 31.71 12.54
C LEU A 621 29.01 32.85 11.64
N TYR A 622 28.76 34.11 12.00
CA TYR A 622 28.69 35.21 11.03
C TYR A 622 30.05 35.83 10.68
N GLU A 623 31.10 35.50 11.41
CA GLU A 623 32.45 35.96 11.13
C GLU A 623 33.05 35.20 9.92
N LEU A 624 33.38 35.96 8.88
CA LEU A 624 33.99 35.47 7.65
C LEU A 624 35.12 36.39 7.20
N GLU A 625 35.92 35.90 6.26
CA GLU A 625 36.84 36.72 5.47
C GLU A 625 36.64 36.39 3.99
N TRP A 626 36.40 37.42 3.19
CA TRP A 626 36.26 37.30 1.75
C TRP A 626 37.61 37.05 1.08
N GLY A 627 37.69 35.99 0.28
CA GLY A 627 38.78 35.72 -0.66
C GLY A 627 38.49 36.30 -2.05
N PRO A 628 39.23 35.87 -3.08
CA PRO A 628 38.98 36.32 -4.45
C PRO A 628 37.58 35.90 -4.92
N ALA A 629 36.93 36.80 -5.67
CA ALA A 629 35.70 36.55 -6.40
C ALA A 629 35.88 36.91 -7.88
N GLN A 630 35.38 36.06 -8.77
CA GLN A 630 35.45 36.26 -10.21
C GLN A 630 34.08 36.70 -10.73
N VAL A 631 33.73 37.97 -10.52
CA VAL A 631 32.46 38.55 -10.98
C VAL A 631 32.65 39.10 -12.40
N PRO A 632 31.85 38.67 -13.39
CA PRO A 632 31.86 39.26 -14.73
C PRO A 632 31.50 40.75 -14.66
N ALA A 633 32.26 41.60 -15.35
CA ALA A 633 31.94 43.02 -15.45
C ALA A 633 30.64 43.29 -16.23
N GLU A 634 30.24 42.34 -17.08
CA GLU A 634 29.13 42.52 -18.02
C GLU A 634 28.29 41.24 -18.16
N ALA A 635 26.98 41.38 -18.30
CA ALA A 635 26.04 40.26 -18.46
C ALA A 635 24.87 40.61 -19.39
N ALA A 636 24.30 39.60 -20.05
CA ALA A 636 23.03 39.77 -20.76
C ALA A 636 21.84 39.73 -19.78
N PRO A 637 20.71 40.42 -20.07
CA PRO A 637 19.51 40.33 -19.25
C PRO A 637 19.07 38.89 -19.00
N ARG A 638 18.76 38.54 -17.75
CA ARG A 638 18.39 37.18 -17.30
C ARG A 638 19.45 36.10 -17.55
N ALA A 639 20.68 36.46 -17.90
CA ALA A 639 21.76 35.50 -18.02
C ALA A 639 22.00 34.78 -16.70
N ARG A 640 22.28 33.47 -16.77
CA ARG A 640 22.76 32.68 -15.64
C ARG A 640 24.28 32.74 -15.65
N LEU A 641 24.87 33.20 -14.55
CA LEU A 641 26.29 33.35 -14.34
C LEU A 641 26.71 32.41 -13.22
N GLU A 642 27.86 31.76 -13.37
CA GLU A 642 28.56 31.11 -12.26
C GLU A 642 29.68 32.06 -11.83
N VAL A 643 29.63 32.49 -10.57
CA VAL A 643 30.62 33.40 -10.00
C VAL A 643 31.43 32.62 -8.96
N PRO A 644 32.66 32.19 -9.26
CA PRO A 644 33.54 31.60 -8.25
C PRO A 644 33.85 32.62 -7.14
N VAL A 645 33.54 32.26 -5.89
CA VAL A 645 33.84 33.08 -4.71
C VAL A 645 34.53 32.23 -3.65
N SER A 646 35.64 32.74 -3.13
CA SER A 646 36.33 32.15 -1.98
C SER A 646 35.96 32.85 -0.68
N LEU A 647 35.74 32.08 0.38
CA LEU A 647 35.42 32.58 1.71
C LEU A 647 36.19 31.76 2.75
N THR A 648 36.64 32.40 3.82
CA THR A 648 37.23 31.73 4.98
C THR A 648 36.31 31.88 6.17
N ASN A 649 36.00 30.77 6.83
CA ASN A 649 35.23 30.81 8.07
C ASN A 649 36.12 31.33 9.20
N ARG A 650 35.78 32.50 9.76
CA ARG A 650 36.50 33.10 10.90
C ARG A 650 35.77 32.93 12.23
N SER A 651 34.55 32.42 12.21
CA SER A 651 33.77 32.12 13.41
C SER A 651 34.36 30.96 14.22
N ALA A 652 33.94 30.85 15.48
CA ALA A 652 34.36 29.79 16.39
C ALA A 652 33.73 28.42 16.08
N HIS A 653 32.78 28.36 15.16
CA HIS A 653 31.98 27.17 14.86
C HIS A 653 32.11 26.80 13.39
N ALA A 654 31.99 25.51 13.07
CA ALA A 654 31.95 25.09 11.67
C ALA A 654 30.66 25.56 11.00
N TRP A 655 30.74 26.07 9.77
CA TRP A 655 29.54 26.32 8.97
C TRP A 655 28.93 24.99 8.53
N PRO A 656 27.70 24.67 8.98
CA PRO A 656 27.01 23.46 8.54
C PRO A 656 26.58 23.61 7.08
N ASN A 657 26.74 22.55 6.27
CA ASN A 657 26.26 22.50 4.89
C ASN A 657 25.05 21.58 4.68
N ARG A 658 24.53 21.01 5.77
CA ARG A 658 23.41 20.06 5.76
C ARG A 658 22.42 20.42 6.86
N GLY A 659 21.21 19.93 6.68
CA GLY A 659 20.11 20.18 7.60
C GLY A 659 19.46 21.54 7.38
N PRO A 660 18.36 21.78 8.10
CA PRO A 660 17.52 22.96 7.94
C PRO A 660 18.26 24.26 8.29
N ALA A 661 19.03 24.26 9.37
CA ALA A 661 19.88 25.38 9.77
C ALA A 661 21.29 25.18 9.19
N ARG A 662 21.45 25.42 7.88
CA ARG A 662 22.73 25.35 7.15
C ARG A 662 23.14 26.70 6.59
N VAL A 663 24.42 26.88 6.35
CA VAL A 663 24.94 28.05 5.64
C VAL A 663 24.87 27.81 4.14
N LYS A 664 24.35 28.79 3.41
CA LYS A 664 24.40 28.86 1.95
C LYS A 664 24.94 30.19 1.50
N LEU A 665 25.42 30.23 0.26
CA LEU A 665 25.68 31.50 -0.40
C LEU A 665 24.44 31.95 -1.16
N ALA A 666 24.16 33.25 -1.09
CA ALA A 666 23.15 33.91 -1.89
C ALA A 666 23.62 35.33 -2.21
N TYR A 667 22.76 36.13 -2.84
CA TYR A 667 23.10 37.47 -3.25
C TYR A 667 21.87 38.37 -3.28
N HIS A 668 22.13 39.66 -3.37
CA HIS A 668 21.18 40.73 -3.59
C HIS A 668 21.61 41.54 -4.82
N TRP A 669 20.65 42.12 -5.52
CA TRP A 669 20.90 43.11 -6.56
C TRP A 669 20.52 44.49 -6.07
N ARG A 670 21.43 45.45 -6.26
CA ARG A 670 21.15 46.87 -6.07
C ARG A 670 21.26 47.64 -7.36
N GLY A 671 20.47 48.71 -7.48
CA GLY A 671 20.58 49.68 -8.55
C GLY A 671 21.89 50.47 -8.46
N GLU A 672 22.17 51.26 -9.49
CA GLU A 672 23.30 52.19 -9.51
C GLU A 672 23.27 53.19 -8.34
N ASP A 673 22.06 53.58 -7.92
CA ASP A 673 21.77 54.44 -6.78
C ASP A 673 21.90 53.73 -5.41
N GLY A 674 22.17 52.43 -5.40
CA GLY A 674 22.27 51.60 -4.20
C GLY A 674 20.92 51.11 -3.65
N GLU A 675 19.80 51.46 -4.30
CA GLU A 675 18.48 50.95 -3.92
C GLU A 675 18.39 49.44 -4.16
N MET A 676 17.66 48.74 -3.28
CA MET A 676 17.49 47.30 -3.38
C MET A 676 16.55 46.96 -4.54
N VAL A 677 17.08 46.31 -5.57
CA VAL A 677 16.32 45.87 -6.75
C VAL A 677 15.77 44.46 -6.54
N ASP A 678 16.59 43.56 -5.99
CA ASP A 678 16.18 42.21 -5.63
C ASP A 678 16.92 41.76 -4.37
N PHE A 679 16.16 41.53 -3.29
CA PHE A 679 16.71 41.08 -2.02
C PHE A 679 16.86 39.55 -1.94
N GLU A 680 16.20 38.76 -2.77
CA GLU A 680 16.14 37.29 -2.55
C GLU A 680 16.78 36.51 -3.71
N GLY A 681 18.10 36.63 -3.85
CA GLY A 681 18.88 35.90 -4.86
C GLY A 681 18.84 34.37 -4.69
N ARG A 682 19.21 33.64 -5.75
CA ARG A 682 19.26 32.17 -5.72
C ARG A 682 20.28 31.67 -4.68
N ARG A 683 19.96 30.54 -4.06
CA ARG A 683 20.75 29.91 -2.98
C ARG A 683 21.68 28.88 -3.60
N THR A 684 22.95 28.92 -3.25
CA THR A 684 23.97 27.93 -3.63
C THR A 684 24.46 27.19 -2.39
N GLU A 685 24.40 25.85 -2.44
CA GLU A 685 24.81 24.98 -1.34
C GLU A 685 26.34 24.95 -1.18
N LEU A 686 26.81 24.83 0.07
CA LEU A 686 28.23 24.59 0.34
C LEU A 686 28.61 23.13 0.04
N PRO A 687 29.77 22.86 -0.59
CA PRO A 687 30.17 21.50 -0.99
C PRO A 687 30.43 20.57 0.21
N ALA A 688 30.90 21.13 1.33
CA ALA A 688 31.17 20.43 2.59
C ALA A 688 30.97 21.39 3.77
N PRO A 689 30.84 20.90 5.02
CA PRO A 689 30.96 21.77 6.19
C PRO A 689 32.29 22.52 6.18
N VAL A 690 32.31 23.78 6.61
CA VAL A 690 33.54 24.61 6.61
C VAL A 690 33.98 24.84 8.05
N PRO A 691 35.02 24.13 8.55
CA PRO A 691 35.51 24.31 9.91
C PRO A 691 36.06 25.72 10.19
N PRO A 692 36.18 26.13 11.47
CA PRO A 692 36.87 27.36 11.85
C PRO A 692 38.27 27.45 11.22
N GLY A 693 38.57 28.58 10.59
CA GLY A 693 39.84 28.85 9.91
C GLY A 693 40.00 28.21 8.52
N ALA A 694 39.06 27.38 8.07
CA ALA A 694 39.10 26.78 6.74
C ALA A 694 38.50 27.70 5.68
N SER A 695 39.02 27.58 4.45
CA SER A 695 38.49 28.29 3.28
C SER A 695 37.72 27.35 2.36
N VAL A 696 36.71 27.90 1.68
CA VAL A 696 35.90 27.20 0.69
C VAL A 696 35.80 28.07 -0.57
N GLU A 697 35.80 27.43 -1.74
CA GLU A 697 35.49 28.08 -3.01
C GLU A 697 34.13 27.56 -3.50
N VAL A 698 33.23 28.48 -3.82
CA VAL A 698 31.85 28.18 -4.19
C VAL A 698 31.51 28.92 -5.48
N PRO A 699 31.11 28.21 -6.55
CA PRO A 699 30.58 28.85 -7.75
C PRO A 699 29.12 29.24 -7.51
N ILE A 700 28.86 30.49 -7.10
CA ILE A 700 27.50 30.95 -6.85
C ILE A 700 26.70 31.10 -8.15
N GLU A 701 25.47 30.61 -8.17
CA GLU A 701 24.56 30.69 -9.33
C GLU A 701 23.80 32.02 -9.33
N VAL A 702 24.24 32.98 -10.13
CA VAL A 702 23.66 34.32 -10.21
C VAL A 702 22.77 34.46 -11.44
N VAL A 703 21.61 35.11 -11.31
CA VAL A 703 20.76 35.48 -12.44
C VAL A 703 20.77 36.99 -12.57
N ALA A 704 21.20 37.50 -13.72
CA ALA A 704 21.26 38.93 -13.99
C ALA A 704 19.84 39.56 -14.04
N PRO A 705 19.67 40.82 -13.60
CA PRO A 705 18.41 41.54 -13.69
C PRO A 705 17.82 41.54 -15.12
N PRO A 706 16.49 41.61 -15.26
CA PRO A 706 15.83 41.55 -16.56
C PRO A 706 15.92 42.87 -17.35
N ALA A 707 16.23 43.98 -16.70
CA ALA A 707 16.37 45.28 -17.33
C ALA A 707 17.86 45.59 -17.57
N PRO A 708 18.25 46.14 -18.74
CA PRO A 708 19.57 46.68 -18.95
C PRO A 708 19.87 47.86 -18.01
N GLY A 709 21.10 47.97 -17.54
CA GLY A 709 21.54 49.01 -16.60
C GLY A 709 22.79 48.60 -15.83
N ILE A 710 23.32 49.52 -15.02
CA ILE A 710 24.43 49.27 -14.10
C ILE A 710 23.85 48.80 -12.77
N TYR A 711 24.32 47.65 -12.28
CA TYR A 711 23.87 47.06 -11.02
C TYR A 711 25.05 46.72 -10.11
N GLN A 712 24.81 46.65 -8.81
CA GLN A 712 25.75 46.05 -7.86
C GLN A 712 25.24 44.67 -7.46
N LEU A 713 26.06 43.65 -7.72
CA LEU A 713 25.89 42.32 -7.15
C LEU A 713 26.47 42.32 -5.74
N GLU A 714 25.62 42.15 -4.73
CA GLU A 714 26.01 42.04 -3.33
C GLU A 714 25.89 40.57 -2.90
N ILE A 715 27.00 39.87 -2.74
CA ILE A 715 27.04 38.47 -2.29
C ILE A 715 27.02 38.46 -0.77
N ASP A 716 26.07 37.73 -0.21
CA ASP A 716 25.85 37.62 1.23
C ASP A 716 25.49 36.17 1.60
N PRO A 717 26.28 35.51 2.45
CA PRO A 717 25.89 34.21 2.98
C PRO A 717 24.65 34.32 3.86
N VAL A 718 23.84 33.27 3.85
CA VAL A 718 22.67 33.15 4.69
C VAL A 718 22.84 31.96 5.61
N TYR A 719 22.60 32.18 6.91
CA TYR A 719 22.36 31.09 7.82
C TYR A 719 20.86 30.75 7.76
N GLU A 720 20.53 29.69 7.02
CA GLU A 720 19.15 29.34 6.65
C GLU A 720 18.23 29.28 7.86
N HIS A 721 17.03 29.83 7.69
CA HIS A 721 16.03 30.05 8.72
C HIS A 721 16.41 31.00 9.84
N VAL A 722 17.67 31.43 9.99
CA VAL A 722 18.17 32.28 11.11
C VAL A 722 18.37 33.74 10.73
N ALA A 723 19.35 34.03 9.90
CA ALA A 723 19.70 35.40 9.52
C ALA A 723 20.65 35.42 8.32
N TRP A 724 20.65 36.53 7.60
CA TRP A 724 21.71 36.87 6.67
C TRP A 724 22.98 37.27 7.45
N PHE A 725 24.16 36.99 6.91
CA PHE A 725 25.41 37.31 7.60
C PHE A 725 25.56 38.81 7.78
N SER A 726 25.23 39.60 6.74
CA SER A 726 25.20 41.06 6.80
C SER A 726 24.43 41.66 7.98
N GLN A 727 23.40 40.97 8.48
CA GLN A 727 22.57 41.42 9.60
C GLN A 727 23.28 41.28 10.96
N LYS A 728 24.36 40.50 11.02
CA LYS A 728 25.04 40.11 12.26
C LYS A 728 26.53 40.45 12.27
N ASN A 729 27.16 40.59 11.10
CA ASN A 729 28.59 40.91 10.97
C ASN A 729 28.87 42.38 10.60
N GLY A 730 27.89 43.28 10.74
CA GLY A 730 28.06 44.70 10.41
C GLY A 730 27.95 45.05 8.93
N GLY A 731 27.38 44.16 8.11
CA GLY A 731 27.16 44.39 6.68
C GLY A 731 28.34 43.99 5.80
N ASP A 732 29.25 43.15 6.30
CA ASP A 732 30.42 42.67 5.56
C ASP A 732 30.00 41.70 4.44
N THR A 733 29.79 42.28 3.26
CA THR A 733 29.31 41.63 2.04
C THR A 733 30.29 41.90 0.89
N LEU A 734 30.38 40.97 -0.06
CA LEU A 734 31.19 41.19 -1.26
C LEU A 734 30.35 41.89 -2.32
N ARG A 735 30.80 43.08 -2.76
CA ARG A 735 30.08 43.86 -3.76
C ARG A 735 30.91 44.03 -5.03
N ALA A 736 30.28 43.85 -6.18
CA ALA A 736 30.89 44.07 -7.49
C ALA A 736 29.89 44.73 -8.45
N THR A 737 30.39 45.62 -9.30
CA THR A 737 29.56 46.27 -10.33
C THR A 737 29.45 45.39 -11.56
N VAL A 738 28.23 45.22 -12.07
CA VAL A 738 27.92 44.45 -13.28
C VAL A 738 27.05 45.31 -14.20
N GLU A 739 27.50 45.51 -15.44
CA GLU A 739 26.72 46.16 -16.48
C GLU A 739 25.86 45.13 -17.23
N VAL A 740 24.54 45.28 -17.15
CA VAL A 740 23.59 44.45 -17.88
C VAL A 740 23.30 45.13 -19.22
N ARG A 741 23.75 44.52 -20.33
CA ARG A 741 23.57 45.06 -21.69
C ARG A 741 22.93 44.03 -22.63
N ARG A 742 22.15 44.52 -23.59
CA ARG A 742 21.41 43.68 -24.55
C ARG A 742 22.30 42.96 -25.55
#